data_AF-A0A3E1ESH0-F1
#
_entry.id   AF-A0A3E1ESH0-F1
#
_cell.length_a   1.000
_cell.length_b   1.000
_cell.length_c   1.000
_cell.angle_alpha   90.00
_cell.angle_beta   90.00
_cell.angle_gamma   90.00
#
_symmetry.space_group_name_H-M   'P 1'
#
loop_
_entity.id
_entity.type
_entity.pdbx_description
1 polymer ?
#
loop_
_entity_poly.entity_id
_entity_poly.type
_entity_poly.pdbx_seq_one_letter_code
_entity_poly.pdbx_strand_id
1 'polypeptide(L)'
;MLKRNLRWAAAGVVIVLAGRVVAAVDGDYFENKVRPLLAEHCHGCHGATKQNNGLRLDTHAGWLKGSDYGPVVDAANPGSSKVLKALRHEPGVEAMPREGKRLSDEAIGVMEEWIRAGMPWPAGGEAVVAEAWRKHWAFQKVVMPVEPGPEALPEGMAAWRGHELDRLVGVRLVAEGLTPSAEAPRAVLLKRAALLLHGMPPKWEEVAAFEVDKAEGAWERRVDALLASPRFGERWARHWMDTARYADTKGYVFQEERRYAYAYTYRDWLIRAFNEDLPYDQFLIRQIAADKVTPADKPADLAAMGFLTLGRRFLNNQNDIIDDRLDVVFRGTQALTVGCARCHDHKFDPIPTADYYALTGVFANSEEPNEKPQIGEPERTPEYLAFEKGVSEREGKVERYRSERLAEIFQPKVAARYVEVVKEAGDRDAGAVRELAKSKDLNTVVLGRWVQWFREGGKPEDDPAGAGPLKTLGAADLEPGYNRKDREALNELRKQVEAYKATNPSAPPRAMVMVDKAATSEPVILIRGNAGRPGPKVTRRFLSCLSPGEPQPLTEGSGRLQLARAIASPDNPLTARVLVNRLWVRLFGAPMVESPADFGVRTAAPGHPELMDWAAATFMKDGWSLKRFLRTVLLSQAWRQDSKERAAEAVRDPDNRWLWRQSRQRLDFEALRDSVVEVCGGIDAGMYGRSVDLLAEPYTTRRAVYGFIDRQNLPNTFRTFDFAGPDNTAARRFETTVPQQSLYLMNNPFVQAQARRLSAAVDGAVSDPRERIRERFRRVLQRDPEAAELERHLAVVAALEREPRQSGTRWQYGRGQWVEEGNGFAQLPWFGKDRWSGSEELPDKSTGWTLLNRNGGHPGVEAAIRRWNASEAGRVRVSGRVELGEKVSDGIRAAIRHSRLGVLWVQNVPGGGGADAVVETEVEPGDAIDFVVDRGTTDNSDGFSWAPRVTDGTTGILLADAAMDFGGPGLSAWEAFTQVLVCTNEFLFAD
;
A
#
# COMPACT_ATOMS: atom_id res chain seq x y z
N MET A 1 40.03 35.83 48.45
CA MET A 1 40.54 37.21 48.64
C MET A 1 40.33 38.02 47.35
N LEU A 2 40.15 39.33 47.49
CA LEU A 2 40.48 40.43 46.56
C LEU A 2 40.46 40.24 45.02
N LYS A 3 39.58 41.04 44.36
CA LYS A 3 39.88 42.07 43.31
C LYS A 3 40.36 41.58 41.92
N ARG A 4 40.12 42.24 40.77
CA ARG A 4 39.39 43.45 40.24
C ARG A 4 39.48 43.34 38.68
N ASN A 5 38.78 44.01 37.76
CA ASN A 5 37.61 44.91 37.60
C ASN A 5 37.44 45.11 36.06
N LEU A 6 36.39 45.66 35.42
CA LEU A 6 34.98 46.06 35.67
C LEU A 6 34.42 46.58 34.30
N ARG A 7 33.13 46.94 34.24
CA ARG A 7 32.46 47.99 33.40
C ARG A 7 31.57 47.46 32.26
N TRP A 8 30.33 47.92 32.03
CA TRP A 8 29.20 48.43 32.87
C TRP A 8 27.94 47.90 32.14
N ALA A 9 26.97 47.20 32.74
CA ALA A 9 25.98 47.66 33.73
C ALA A 9 24.93 48.66 33.18
N ALA A 10 23.74 48.14 32.84
CA ALA A 10 22.46 48.86 32.78
C ALA A 10 21.32 47.85 33.08
N ALA A 11 20.26 48.28 33.76
CA ALA A 11 19.13 47.41 34.16
C ALA A 11 17.86 47.73 33.36
N GLY A 12 17.04 46.71 33.11
CA GLY A 12 15.75 46.84 32.42
C GLY A 12 14.66 46.04 33.15
N VAL A 13 13.60 46.74 33.56
CA VAL A 13 12.49 46.16 34.35
C VAL A 13 11.69 45.16 33.51
N VAL A 14 11.37 44.00 34.08
CA VAL A 14 10.40 43.07 33.48
C VAL A 14 8.99 43.64 33.67
N ILE A 15 8.49 44.34 32.65
CA ILE A 15 7.08 44.71 32.54
C ILE A 15 6.37 43.58 31.79
N VAL A 16 5.46 42.88 32.47
CA VAL A 16 4.56 41.90 31.83
C VAL A 16 3.44 42.65 31.11
N LEU A 17 3.73 43.13 29.90
CA LEU A 17 2.72 43.62 28.98
C LEU A 17 2.06 42.44 28.26
N ALA A 18 0.82 42.14 28.61
CA ALA A 18 -0.03 41.17 27.92
C ALA A 18 -0.48 41.74 26.55
N GLY A 19 0.46 41.89 25.62
CA GLY A 19 0.18 42.31 24.25
C GLY A 19 -0.65 41.25 23.52
N ARG A 20 -1.88 41.59 23.14
CA ARG A 20 -2.60 40.81 22.12
C ARG A 20 -1.77 40.81 20.84
N VAL A 21 -1.42 39.62 20.35
CA VAL A 21 -0.94 39.47 18.97
C VAL A 21 -2.13 39.76 18.05
N VAL A 22 -2.15 40.97 17.48
CA VAL A 22 -3.04 41.29 16.36
C VAL A 22 -2.47 40.56 15.15
N ALA A 23 -3.27 39.68 14.53
CA ALA A 23 -2.86 39.02 13.29
C ALA A 23 -2.65 40.07 12.20
N ALA A 24 -1.58 39.93 11.40
CA ALA A 24 -1.37 40.82 10.28
C ALA A 24 -2.50 40.66 9.25
N VAL A 25 -3.01 41.78 8.75
CA VAL A 25 -4.02 41.82 7.69
C VAL A 25 -3.26 41.93 6.37
N ASP A 26 -3.24 40.84 5.60
CA ASP A 26 -2.39 40.67 4.42
C ASP A 26 -3.16 39.97 3.26
N GLY A 27 -2.42 39.45 2.28
CA GLY A 27 -3.00 38.72 1.16
C GLY A 27 -3.68 37.40 1.55
N ASP A 28 -3.21 36.71 2.59
CA ASP A 28 -3.85 35.49 3.11
C ASP A 28 -5.09 35.84 3.94
N TYR A 29 -5.11 36.97 4.64
CA TYR A 29 -6.36 37.52 5.22
C TYR A 29 -7.40 37.77 4.10
N PHE A 30 -6.99 38.39 2.99
CA PHE A 30 -7.90 38.60 1.86
C PHE A 30 -8.46 37.29 1.30
N GLU A 31 -7.62 36.30 0.99
CA GLU A 31 -8.06 35.00 0.46
C GLU A 31 -8.99 34.24 1.41
N ASN A 32 -8.68 34.22 2.72
CA ASN A 32 -9.40 33.41 3.69
C ASN A 32 -10.63 34.10 4.31
N LYS A 33 -10.73 35.43 4.26
CA LYS A 33 -11.80 36.20 4.93
C LYS A 33 -12.60 37.09 3.98
N VAL A 34 -11.96 37.76 3.03
CA VAL A 34 -12.58 38.80 2.20
C VAL A 34 -13.11 38.23 0.87
N ARG A 35 -12.27 37.52 0.11
CA ARG A 35 -12.66 36.90 -1.17
C ARG A 35 -13.92 36.01 -1.05
N PRO A 36 -14.13 35.21 0.03
CA PRO A 36 -15.34 34.43 0.19
C PRO A 36 -16.62 35.27 0.26
N LEU A 37 -16.61 36.38 1.03
CA LEU A 37 -17.74 37.30 1.16
C LEU A 37 -18.07 37.99 -0.17
N LEU A 38 -17.04 38.41 -0.91
CA LEU A 38 -17.22 39.04 -2.22
C LEU A 38 -17.74 38.04 -3.27
N ALA A 39 -17.23 36.81 -3.27
CA ALA A 39 -17.69 35.75 -4.15
C ALA A 39 -19.12 35.29 -3.86
N GLU A 40 -19.56 35.30 -2.59
CA GLU A 40 -20.91 34.87 -2.20
C GLU A 40 -21.96 35.98 -2.37
N HIS A 41 -21.63 37.24 -2.11
CA HIS A 41 -22.62 38.32 -2.01
C HIS A 41 -22.47 39.44 -3.06
N CYS A 42 -21.32 39.58 -3.74
CA CYS A 42 -21.02 40.74 -4.58
C CYS A 42 -20.78 40.40 -6.07
N HIS A 43 -20.01 39.35 -6.37
CA HIS A 43 -19.54 39.06 -7.74
C HIS A 43 -20.68 38.78 -8.75
N GLY A 44 -21.86 38.35 -8.30
CA GLY A 44 -23.02 38.13 -9.17
C GLY A 44 -23.61 39.40 -9.81
N CYS A 45 -23.26 40.59 -9.30
CA CYS A 45 -23.66 41.90 -9.86
C CYS A 45 -22.50 42.89 -10.05
N HIS A 46 -21.30 42.57 -9.54
CA HIS A 46 -20.10 43.41 -9.61
C HIS A 46 -18.84 42.57 -9.92
N GLY A 47 -18.94 41.68 -10.90
CA GLY A 47 -17.84 40.82 -11.37
C GLY A 47 -17.63 40.93 -12.88
N ALA A 48 -16.72 40.14 -13.45
CA ALA A 48 -16.36 40.18 -14.87
C ALA A 48 -17.57 40.26 -15.83
N THR A 49 -18.62 39.46 -15.62
CA THR A 49 -19.79 39.33 -16.51
C THR A 49 -20.90 40.37 -16.29
N LYS A 50 -20.95 41.04 -15.13
CA LYS A 50 -21.98 42.02 -14.79
C LYS A 50 -21.42 43.04 -13.80
N GLN A 51 -21.42 44.31 -14.19
CA GLN A 51 -20.80 45.42 -13.47
C GLN A 51 -21.84 46.53 -13.25
N ASN A 52 -22.77 46.32 -12.33
CA ASN A 52 -23.78 47.32 -11.98
C ASN A 52 -23.07 48.63 -11.53
N ASN A 53 -23.54 49.77 -12.03
CA ASN A 53 -22.94 51.10 -11.80
C ASN A 53 -21.44 51.18 -12.16
N GLY A 54 -20.98 50.35 -13.12
CA GLY A 54 -19.59 50.27 -13.58
C GLY A 54 -18.60 49.73 -12.55
N LEU A 55 -19.10 49.28 -11.40
CA LEU A 55 -18.31 48.83 -10.27
C LEU A 55 -17.94 47.34 -10.42
N ARG A 56 -16.65 47.05 -10.29
CA ARG A 56 -16.06 45.72 -10.43
C ARG A 56 -15.27 45.37 -9.16
N LEU A 57 -15.61 44.28 -8.49
CA LEU A 57 -15.12 43.90 -7.16
C LEU A 57 -14.36 42.55 -7.13
N ASP A 58 -14.32 41.82 -8.24
CA ASP A 58 -13.57 40.56 -8.41
C ASP A 58 -12.06 40.77 -8.66
N THR A 59 -11.60 42.02 -8.83
CA THR A 59 -10.21 42.34 -9.17
C THR A 59 -9.71 43.59 -8.43
N HIS A 60 -8.43 43.60 -8.01
CA HIS A 60 -7.82 44.73 -7.29
C HIS A 60 -7.92 46.05 -8.07
N ALA A 61 -7.67 46.01 -9.38
CA ALA A 61 -7.80 47.18 -10.25
C ALA A 61 -9.24 47.72 -10.32
N GLY A 62 -10.26 46.87 -10.18
CA GLY A 62 -11.65 47.29 -10.08
C GLY A 62 -11.96 48.05 -8.78
N TRP A 63 -11.46 47.54 -7.64
CA TRP A 63 -11.55 48.23 -6.35
C TRP A 63 -10.86 49.61 -6.36
N LEU A 64 -9.68 49.71 -6.97
CA LEU A 64 -8.94 50.96 -7.10
C LEU A 64 -9.57 51.94 -8.10
N LYS A 65 -10.21 51.46 -9.17
CA LYS A 65 -10.95 52.28 -10.14
C LYS A 65 -12.22 52.87 -9.50
N GLY A 66 -12.93 52.10 -8.68
CA GLY A 66 -14.24 52.48 -8.13
C GLY A 66 -15.39 52.25 -9.12
N SER A 67 -16.46 53.03 -8.96
CA SER A 67 -17.68 52.97 -9.79
C SER A 67 -17.71 54.11 -10.82
N ASP A 68 -18.73 54.14 -11.68
CA ASP A 68 -18.98 55.27 -12.59
C ASP A 68 -19.22 56.60 -11.83
N TYR A 69 -19.51 56.52 -10.52
CA TYR A 69 -19.68 57.65 -9.60
C TYR A 69 -18.42 57.88 -8.72
N GLY A 70 -17.26 57.47 -9.21
CA GLY A 70 -15.94 57.67 -8.58
C GLY A 70 -15.58 56.64 -7.51
N PRO A 71 -14.59 56.93 -6.65
CA PRO A 71 -14.11 56.00 -5.63
C PRO A 71 -15.22 55.50 -4.70
N VAL A 72 -15.16 54.21 -4.36
CA VAL A 72 -16.09 53.55 -3.42
C VAL A 72 -15.45 53.20 -2.08
N VAL A 73 -14.12 53.27 -2.00
CA VAL A 73 -13.31 53.08 -0.79
C VAL A 73 -12.50 54.34 -0.49
N ASP A 74 -12.39 54.64 0.79
CA ASP A 74 -11.47 55.58 1.41
C ASP A 74 -10.65 54.78 2.45
N ALA A 75 -9.38 54.51 2.14
CA ALA A 75 -8.51 53.74 3.03
C ALA A 75 -7.98 54.57 4.23
N ALA A 76 -7.98 55.90 4.13
CA ALA A 76 -7.56 56.80 5.20
C ALA A 76 -8.67 56.96 6.26
N ASN A 77 -9.93 56.91 5.84
CA ASN A 77 -11.09 56.81 6.71
C ASN A 77 -12.07 55.73 6.21
N PRO A 78 -11.86 54.45 6.60
CA PRO A 78 -12.70 53.33 6.17
C PRO A 78 -14.20 53.59 6.33
N GLY A 79 -14.63 54.14 7.47
CA GLY A 79 -16.04 54.47 7.73
C GLY A 79 -16.64 55.54 6.80
N SER A 80 -15.82 56.27 6.03
CA SER A 80 -16.29 57.17 4.97
C SER A 80 -16.72 56.41 3.70
N SER A 81 -16.12 55.24 3.44
CA SER A 81 -16.24 54.44 2.21
C SER A 81 -17.67 54.12 1.80
N LYS A 82 -18.06 54.53 0.59
CA LYS A 82 -19.39 54.27 0.01
C LYS A 82 -19.77 52.78 0.04
N VAL A 83 -18.81 51.87 -0.16
CA VAL A 83 -19.06 50.42 -0.12
C VAL A 83 -19.47 49.92 1.26
N LEU A 84 -18.84 50.40 2.34
CA LEU A 84 -19.21 50.01 3.71
C LEU A 84 -20.56 50.63 4.10
N LYS A 85 -20.84 51.85 3.64
CA LYS A 85 -22.17 52.50 3.81
C LYS A 85 -23.28 51.72 3.12
N ALA A 86 -23.03 51.27 1.88
CA ALA A 86 -23.94 50.42 1.13
C ALA A 86 -24.19 49.07 1.83
N LEU A 87 -23.16 48.44 2.40
CA LEU A 87 -23.27 47.17 3.15
C LEU A 87 -23.90 47.34 4.54
N ARG A 88 -23.72 48.48 5.20
CA ARG A 88 -24.34 48.82 6.49
C ARG A 88 -25.79 49.28 6.37
N HIS A 89 -26.22 49.67 5.16
CA HIS A 89 -27.53 50.27 4.84
C HIS A 89 -27.67 51.70 5.41
N GLU A 90 -26.60 52.49 5.33
CA GLU A 90 -26.60 53.90 5.79
C GLU A 90 -27.38 54.83 4.83
N PRO A 91 -28.15 55.83 5.34
CA PRO A 91 -28.95 56.73 4.51
C PRO A 91 -28.13 57.51 3.47
N GLY A 92 -28.70 57.69 2.27
CA GLY A 92 -28.08 58.44 1.18
C GLY A 92 -27.11 57.63 0.30
N VAL A 93 -26.89 56.34 0.61
CA VAL A 93 -26.23 55.37 -0.29
C VAL A 93 -27.19 54.23 -0.56
N GLU A 94 -27.14 53.65 -1.76
CA GLU A 94 -27.98 52.51 -2.12
C GLU A 94 -27.58 51.26 -1.32
N ALA A 95 -28.55 50.63 -0.66
CA ALA A 95 -28.33 49.43 0.16
C ALA A 95 -27.92 48.22 -0.67
N MET A 96 -26.91 47.48 -0.20
CA MET A 96 -26.39 46.27 -0.85
C MET A 96 -26.28 45.11 0.15
N PRO A 97 -26.47 43.84 -0.29
CA PRO A 97 -26.97 43.45 -1.61
C PRO A 97 -28.46 43.81 -1.80
N ARG A 98 -28.84 44.28 -3.00
CA ARG A 98 -30.25 44.67 -3.31
C ARG A 98 -31.27 43.55 -3.08
N GLU A 99 -30.92 42.33 -3.47
CA GLU A 99 -31.78 41.14 -3.44
C GLU A 99 -31.32 40.15 -2.35
N GLY A 100 -31.04 40.66 -1.15
CA GLY A 100 -30.53 39.84 -0.04
C GLY A 100 -30.77 40.47 1.34
N LYS A 101 -30.36 39.74 2.38
CA LYS A 101 -30.26 40.29 3.74
C LYS A 101 -28.99 41.13 3.86
N ARG A 102 -29.01 42.17 4.70
CA ARG A 102 -27.82 42.87 5.18
C ARG A 102 -26.80 41.85 5.72
N LEU A 103 -25.51 42.03 5.41
CA LEU A 103 -24.44 41.20 5.95
C LEU A 103 -24.40 41.31 7.49
N SER A 104 -23.84 40.30 8.17
CA SER A 104 -23.59 40.40 9.61
C SER A 104 -22.57 41.50 9.91
N ASP A 105 -22.67 42.11 11.10
CA ASP A 105 -21.73 43.15 11.51
C ASP A 105 -20.29 42.61 11.64
N GLU A 106 -20.12 41.30 11.87
CA GLU A 106 -18.83 40.59 11.77
C GLU A 106 -18.27 40.59 10.33
N ALA A 107 -19.09 40.24 9.33
CA ALA A 107 -18.67 40.24 7.93
C ALA A 107 -18.39 41.67 7.41
N ILE A 108 -19.16 42.66 7.86
CA ILE A 108 -18.90 44.09 7.61
C ILE A 108 -17.59 44.51 8.30
N GLY A 109 -17.32 44.03 9.52
CA GLY A 109 -16.08 44.25 10.25
C GLY A 109 -14.85 43.71 9.53
N VAL A 110 -14.93 42.51 8.95
CA VAL A 110 -13.88 41.93 8.10
C VAL A 110 -13.58 42.80 6.87
N MET A 111 -14.64 43.27 6.18
CA MET A 111 -14.48 44.19 5.05
C MET A 111 -13.84 45.52 5.47
N GLU A 112 -14.21 46.05 6.63
CA GLU A 112 -13.67 47.31 7.17
C GLU A 112 -12.22 47.18 7.64
N GLU A 113 -11.85 46.10 8.31
CA GLU A 113 -10.49 45.81 8.75
C GLU A 113 -9.53 45.66 7.56
N TRP A 114 -9.96 44.96 6.51
CA TRP A 114 -9.21 44.85 5.26
C TRP A 114 -9.04 46.20 4.53
N ILE A 115 -10.10 47.01 4.45
CA ILE A 115 -10.01 48.37 3.89
C ILE A 115 -9.05 49.24 4.72
N ARG A 116 -9.11 49.16 6.06
CA ARG A 116 -8.23 49.88 6.98
C ARG A 116 -6.76 49.49 6.86
N ALA A 117 -6.47 48.25 6.48
CA ALA A 117 -5.13 47.77 6.18
C ALA A 117 -4.59 48.25 4.81
N GLY A 118 -5.35 49.07 4.07
CA GLY A 118 -4.98 49.56 2.74
C GLY A 118 -5.41 48.64 1.59
N MET A 119 -6.40 47.77 1.81
CA MET A 119 -6.84 46.72 0.87
C MET A 119 -5.69 45.81 0.38
N PRO A 120 -4.91 45.18 1.28
CA PRO A 120 -3.83 44.28 0.87
C PRO A 120 -4.41 43.14 0.01
N TRP A 121 -4.05 43.14 -1.27
CA TRP A 121 -4.46 42.13 -2.23
C TRP A 121 -3.28 41.18 -2.48
N PRO A 122 -3.49 39.86 -2.49
CA PRO A 122 -2.41 38.89 -2.71
C PRO A 122 -1.74 39.14 -4.07
N ALA A 123 -0.42 39.26 -4.06
CA ALA A 123 0.36 39.75 -5.20
C ALA A 123 0.32 38.77 -6.39
N GLY A 124 -0.66 38.96 -7.27
CA GLY A 124 -0.70 38.37 -8.61
C GLY A 124 -0.80 36.85 -8.66
N GLY A 125 -1.55 36.20 -7.78
CA GLY A 125 -1.68 34.73 -7.75
C GLY A 125 -2.00 34.08 -9.11
N GLU A 126 -2.88 34.69 -9.90
CA GLU A 126 -3.23 34.23 -11.26
C GLU A 126 -2.14 34.55 -12.31
N ALA A 127 -1.44 35.69 -12.18
CA ALA A 127 -0.54 36.23 -13.19
C ALA A 127 0.93 35.80 -13.03
N VAL A 128 1.43 35.71 -11.78
CA VAL A 128 2.82 35.36 -11.49
C VAL A 128 3.07 33.86 -11.73
N VAL A 129 2.09 33.01 -11.40
CA VAL A 129 2.14 31.58 -11.75
C VAL A 129 2.21 31.42 -13.27
N ALA A 130 1.31 32.08 -14.01
CA ALA A 130 1.03 31.84 -15.44
C ALA A 130 2.21 31.98 -16.41
N GLU A 131 3.33 32.57 -15.99
CA GLU A 131 4.54 32.71 -16.81
C GLU A 131 5.81 32.16 -16.17
N ALA A 132 5.87 32.02 -14.84
CA ALA A 132 7.00 31.40 -14.15
C ALA A 132 7.13 29.89 -14.48
N TRP A 133 6.00 29.17 -14.59
CA TRP A 133 6.00 27.75 -14.94
C TRP A 133 6.64 27.47 -16.31
N ARG A 134 6.49 28.40 -17.27
CA ARG A 134 7.06 28.28 -18.62
C ARG A 134 8.58 28.30 -18.66
N LYS A 135 9.25 28.62 -17.55
CA LYS A 135 10.72 28.60 -17.40
C LYS A 135 11.19 27.55 -16.39
N HIS A 136 10.28 26.85 -15.73
CA HIS A 136 10.61 25.80 -14.75
C HIS A 136 10.99 24.51 -15.49
N TRP A 137 12.02 23.83 -14.98
CA TRP A 137 12.72 22.72 -15.63
C TRP A 137 11.77 21.58 -16.04
N ALA A 138 10.79 21.25 -15.20
CA ALA A 138 9.89 20.12 -15.39
C ALA A 138 8.93 20.32 -16.59
N PHE A 139 8.66 21.58 -16.95
CA PHE A 139 7.82 21.96 -18.09
C PHE A 139 8.63 22.30 -19.35
N GLN A 140 9.98 22.30 -19.29
CA GLN A 140 10.81 22.42 -20.49
C GLN A 140 10.85 21.08 -21.24
N LYS A 141 10.73 21.10 -22.57
CA LYS A 141 10.97 19.90 -23.40
C LYS A 141 12.34 19.29 -23.06
N VAL A 142 12.40 17.96 -22.99
CA VAL A 142 13.66 17.22 -22.76
C VAL A 142 14.60 17.46 -23.95
N VAL A 143 15.85 17.85 -23.67
CA VAL A 143 16.89 18.07 -24.68
C VAL A 143 18.13 17.28 -24.30
N MET A 144 18.74 16.56 -25.25
CA MET A 144 20.02 15.90 -25.00
C MET A 144 21.08 16.97 -24.67
N PRO A 145 21.74 16.94 -23.50
CA PRO A 145 22.73 17.93 -23.12
C PRO A 145 24.00 17.80 -23.97
N VAL A 146 24.85 18.83 -23.92
CA VAL A 146 26.22 18.74 -24.45
C VAL A 146 27.04 17.89 -23.48
N GLU A 147 27.47 16.71 -23.94
CA GLU A 147 28.30 15.82 -23.13
C GLU A 147 29.71 16.40 -22.90
N PRO A 148 30.31 16.20 -21.71
CA PRO A 148 31.73 16.41 -21.52
C PRO A 148 32.54 15.41 -22.35
N GLY A 149 33.64 15.87 -22.95
CA GLY A 149 34.61 14.98 -23.62
C GLY A 149 35.44 14.17 -22.61
N PRO A 150 36.09 13.07 -23.04
CA PRO A 150 36.98 12.25 -22.19
C PRO A 150 38.05 13.05 -21.42
N GLU A 151 38.53 14.13 -22.02
CA GLU A 151 39.53 15.05 -21.46
C GLU A 151 39.02 15.93 -20.30
N ALA A 152 37.70 16.04 -20.10
CA ALA A 152 37.13 16.79 -18.97
C ALA A 152 37.29 16.09 -17.61
N LEU A 153 37.69 14.80 -17.59
CA LEU A 153 38.06 14.08 -16.37
C LEU A 153 39.58 13.99 -16.20
N PRO A 154 40.13 14.15 -14.97
CA PRO A 154 41.55 13.91 -14.66
C PRO A 154 42.05 12.51 -15.07
N GLU A 155 43.35 12.36 -15.26
CA GLU A 155 43.95 11.07 -15.68
C GLU A 155 43.72 9.94 -14.68
N GLY A 156 43.66 10.25 -13.38
CA GLY A 156 43.28 9.30 -12.33
C GLY A 156 41.85 8.75 -12.43
N MET A 157 41.02 9.32 -13.31
CA MET A 157 39.65 8.85 -13.63
C MET A 157 39.59 8.15 -14.99
N ALA A 158 40.69 7.63 -15.53
CA ALA A 158 40.74 7.00 -16.87
C ALA A 158 39.61 5.97 -17.12
N ALA A 159 39.24 5.17 -16.12
CA ALA A 159 38.17 4.17 -16.21
C ALA A 159 36.76 4.75 -16.42
N TRP A 160 36.55 6.03 -16.03
CA TRP A 160 35.28 6.76 -16.16
C TRP A 160 35.15 7.53 -17.48
N ARG A 161 36.26 7.71 -18.22
CA ARG A 161 36.28 8.49 -19.48
C ARG A 161 35.44 7.85 -20.60
N GLY A 162 35.25 6.53 -20.59
CA GLY A 162 34.62 5.79 -21.69
C GLY A 162 33.11 5.98 -21.84
N HIS A 163 32.38 6.24 -20.75
CA HIS A 163 30.91 6.13 -20.72
C HIS A 163 30.23 7.48 -20.45
N GLU A 164 29.13 7.77 -21.15
CA GLU A 164 28.45 9.08 -21.14
C GLU A 164 28.00 9.49 -19.72
N LEU A 165 27.34 8.57 -19.02
CA LEU A 165 26.91 8.71 -17.62
C LEU A 165 28.09 9.02 -16.69
N ASP A 166 29.21 8.30 -16.86
CA ASP A 166 30.39 8.44 -15.99
C ASP A 166 31.11 9.77 -16.23
N ARG A 167 31.10 10.30 -17.47
CA ARG A 167 31.59 11.65 -17.74
C ARG A 167 30.72 12.71 -17.07
N LEU A 168 29.39 12.59 -17.16
CA LEU A 168 28.44 13.53 -16.53
C LEU A 168 28.55 13.53 -14.99
N VAL A 169 28.59 12.36 -14.35
CA VAL A 169 28.80 12.26 -12.89
C VAL A 169 30.22 12.68 -12.50
N GLY A 170 31.23 12.26 -13.27
CA GLY A 170 32.64 12.52 -12.99
C GLY A 170 33.01 14.00 -12.99
N VAL A 171 32.53 14.81 -13.95
CA VAL A 171 32.79 16.26 -13.93
C VAL A 171 32.15 16.94 -12.72
N ARG A 172 30.99 16.43 -12.26
CA ARG A 172 30.31 16.96 -11.07
C ARG A 172 31.05 16.59 -9.79
N LEU A 173 31.56 15.35 -9.68
CA LEU A 173 32.46 14.94 -8.60
C LEU A 173 33.71 15.82 -8.52
N VAL A 174 34.39 16.06 -9.65
CA VAL A 174 35.58 16.93 -9.71
C VAL A 174 35.25 18.36 -9.29
N ALA A 175 34.12 18.93 -9.75
CA ALA A 175 33.70 20.28 -9.40
C ALA A 175 33.42 20.46 -7.88
N GLU A 176 32.85 19.44 -7.23
CA GLU A 176 32.61 19.42 -5.78
C GLU A 176 33.82 18.95 -4.96
N GLY A 177 34.96 18.68 -5.62
CA GLY A 177 36.19 18.21 -4.99
C GLY A 177 36.09 16.80 -4.40
N LEU A 178 35.17 15.97 -4.89
CA LEU A 178 34.98 14.58 -4.47
C LEU A 178 35.81 13.61 -5.31
N THR A 179 36.14 12.45 -4.74
CA THR A 179 36.74 11.34 -5.47
C THR A 179 35.75 10.16 -5.51
N PRO A 180 35.63 9.43 -6.63
CA PRO A 180 34.82 8.22 -6.70
C PRO A 180 35.47 7.08 -5.90
N SER A 181 34.65 6.16 -5.40
CA SER A 181 35.12 4.93 -4.77
C SER A 181 35.63 3.94 -5.82
N ALA A 182 36.47 3.00 -5.39
CA ALA A 182 36.94 1.92 -6.25
C ALA A 182 35.77 1.02 -6.73
N GLU A 183 35.97 0.26 -7.80
CA GLU A 183 35.03 -0.77 -8.25
C GLU A 183 34.84 -1.85 -7.17
N ALA A 184 33.59 -2.28 -6.96
CA ALA A 184 33.24 -3.26 -5.94
C ALA A 184 33.75 -4.68 -6.29
N PRO A 185 33.97 -5.57 -5.29
CA PRO A 185 34.32 -6.96 -5.54
C PRO A 185 33.31 -7.68 -6.44
N ARG A 186 33.78 -8.63 -7.24
CA ARG A 186 32.96 -9.29 -8.29
C ARG A 186 31.77 -10.07 -7.72
N ALA A 187 31.91 -10.69 -6.55
CA ALA A 187 30.78 -11.28 -5.81
C ALA A 187 29.72 -10.22 -5.44
N VAL A 188 30.14 -9.06 -4.92
CA VAL A 188 29.24 -7.94 -4.56
C VAL A 188 28.52 -7.42 -5.80
N LEU A 189 29.22 -7.18 -6.92
CA LEU A 189 28.59 -6.74 -8.17
C LEU A 189 27.50 -7.71 -8.66
N LEU A 190 27.79 -9.01 -8.70
CA LEU A 190 26.81 -10.01 -9.14
C LEU A 190 25.63 -10.15 -8.17
N LYS A 191 25.90 -10.14 -6.85
CA LYS A 191 24.88 -10.16 -5.79
C LYS A 191 23.95 -8.94 -5.87
N ARG A 192 24.53 -7.74 -5.95
CA ARG A 192 23.82 -6.46 -6.10
C ARG A 192 22.93 -6.46 -7.35
N ALA A 193 23.44 -6.92 -8.49
CA ALA A 193 22.66 -6.97 -9.74
C ALA A 193 21.56 -8.03 -9.73
N ALA A 194 21.78 -9.22 -9.15
CA ALA A 194 20.74 -10.24 -9.02
C ALA A 194 19.61 -9.80 -8.07
N LEU A 195 19.95 -9.20 -6.93
CA LEU A 195 18.96 -8.67 -5.98
C LEU A 195 18.19 -7.48 -6.57
N LEU A 196 18.85 -6.59 -7.32
CA LEU A 196 18.19 -5.52 -8.06
C LEU A 196 17.24 -6.06 -9.15
N LEU A 197 17.73 -6.93 -10.03
CA LEU A 197 17.01 -7.33 -11.24
C LEU A 197 16.00 -8.46 -11.02
N HIS A 198 16.24 -9.40 -10.10
CA HIS A 198 15.39 -10.57 -9.83
C HIS A 198 14.75 -10.54 -8.44
N GLY A 199 15.33 -9.80 -7.48
CA GLY A 199 14.90 -9.80 -6.08
C GLY A 199 15.36 -11.01 -5.28
N MET A 200 16.41 -11.71 -5.72
CA MET A 200 16.96 -12.92 -5.08
C MET A 200 18.49 -12.94 -5.26
N PRO A 201 19.25 -13.57 -4.35
CA PRO A 201 20.69 -13.71 -4.51
C PRO A 201 21.04 -14.68 -5.66
N PRO A 202 22.24 -14.56 -6.24
CA PRO A 202 22.79 -15.57 -7.14
C PRO A 202 23.18 -16.82 -6.34
N LYS A 203 23.35 -17.97 -7.01
CA LYS A 203 23.87 -19.18 -6.37
C LYS A 203 25.38 -19.09 -6.18
N TRP A 204 25.91 -19.81 -5.19
CA TRP A 204 27.33 -19.83 -4.89
C TRP A 204 28.17 -20.21 -6.12
N GLU A 205 27.71 -21.20 -6.89
CA GLU A 205 28.38 -21.69 -8.09
C GLU A 205 28.48 -20.61 -9.17
N GLU A 206 27.47 -19.73 -9.25
CA GLU A 206 27.44 -18.60 -10.20
C GLU A 206 28.41 -17.49 -9.78
N VAL A 207 28.53 -17.23 -8.48
CA VAL A 207 29.48 -16.29 -7.90
C VAL A 207 30.92 -16.78 -8.07
N ALA A 208 31.23 -17.98 -7.59
CA ALA A 208 32.56 -18.58 -7.71
C ALA A 208 33.03 -18.66 -9.17
N ALA A 209 32.14 -19.01 -10.10
CA ALA A 209 32.45 -19.00 -11.53
C ALA A 209 32.63 -17.59 -12.12
N PHE A 210 31.96 -16.56 -11.59
CA PHE A 210 32.11 -15.18 -12.05
C PHE A 210 33.36 -14.49 -11.49
N GLU A 211 33.79 -14.78 -10.26
CA GLU A 211 35.00 -14.19 -9.69
C GLU A 211 36.26 -14.56 -10.49
N VAL A 212 36.30 -15.77 -11.04
CA VAL A 212 37.43 -16.28 -11.85
C VAL A 212 37.35 -15.95 -13.35
N ASP A 213 36.18 -15.54 -13.89
CA ASP A 213 36.01 -15.20 -15.32
C ASP A 213 36.70 -13.86 -15.68
N LYS A 214 38.01 -13.89 -15.91
CA LYS A 214 38.82 -12.72 -16.30
C LYS A 214 38.76 -12.40 -17.80
N ALA A 215 37.85 -13.00 -18.57
CA ALA A 215 37.71 -12.66 -19.99
C ALA A 215 37.10 -11.27 -20.19
N GLU A 216 37.49 -10.60 -21.27
CA GLU A 216 36.87 -9.35 -21.73
C GLU A 216 35.35 -9.54 -21.93
N GLY A 217 34.55 -8.53 -21.60
CA GLY A 217 33.08 -8.62 -21.68
C GLY A 217 32.40 -9.47 -20.60
N ALA A 218 33.11 -9.91 -19.55
CA ALA A 218 32.55 -10.82 -18.53
C ALA A 218 31.40 -10.21 -17.72
N TRP A 219 31.47 -8.91 -17.39
CA TRP A 219 30.40 -8.25 -16.66
C TRP A 219 29.17 -8.04 -17.54
N GLU A 220 29.40 -7.60 -18.78
CA GLU A 220 28.41 -7.41 -19.84
C GLU A 220 27.58 -8.68 -20.06
N ARG A 221 28.25 -9.84 -20.21
CA ARG A 221 27.58 -11.14 -20.34
C ARG A 221 26.71 -11.48 -19.13
N ARG A 222 27.09 -11.11 -17.90
CA ARG A 222 26.27 -11.34 -16.70
C ARG A 222 25.08 -10.39 -16.63
N VAL A 223 25.27 -9.11 -16.91
CA VAL A 223 24.17 -8.12 -17.01
C VAL A 223 23.16 -8.56 -18.05
N ASP A 224 23.60 -8.97 -19.25
CA ASP A 224 22.73 -9.44 -20.32
C ASP A 224 21.97 -10.73 -19.95
N ALA A 225 22.63 -11.69 -19.29
CA ALA A 225 21.96 -12.90 -18.79
C ALA A 225 20.93 -12.61 -17.70
N LEU A 226 21.21 -11.69 -16.78
CA LEU A 226 20.25 -11.26 -15.75
C LEU A 226 19.05 -10.52 -16.37
N LEU A 227 19.26 -9.66 -17.36
CA LEU A 227 18.18 -8.95 -18.06
C LEU A 227 17.34 -9.87 -18.97
N ALA A 228 17.94 -10.93 -19.52
CA ALA A 228 17.23 -11.93 -20.32
C ALA A 228 16.33 -12.88 -19.49
N SER A 229 16.65 -13.08 -18.21
CA SER A 229 15.92 -14.01 -17.33
C SER A 229 14.46 -13.59 -17.08
N PRO A 230 13.49 -14.53 -17.10
CA PRO A 230 12.07 -14.23 -16.83
C PRO A 230 11.79 -13.80 -15.37
N ARG A 231 12.78 -13.96 -14.46
CA ARG A 231 12.74 -13.43 -13.10
C ARG A 231 12.76 -11.89 -13.05
N PHE A 232 13.20 -11.25 -14.14
CA PHE A 232 13.15 -9.79 -14.31
C PHE A 232 11.72 -9.27 -14.18
N GLY A 233 10.78 -9.81 -14.96
CA GLY A 233 9.39 -9.34 -14.98
C GLY A 233 8.70 -9.47 -13.64
N GLU A 234 8.99 -10.53 -12.87
CA GLU A 234 8.47 -10.71 -11.50
C GLU A 234 8.93 -9.59 -10.56
N ARG A 235 10.20 -9.19 -10.63
CA ARG A 235 10.77 -8.12 -9.80
C ARG A 235 10.22 -6.74 -10.21
N TRP A 236 10.29 -6.41 -11.50
CA TRP A 236 9.93 -5.09 -12.00
C TRP A 236 8.41 -4.84 -11.99
N ALA A 237 7.59 -5.88 -12.17
CA ALA A 237 6.13 -5.78 -11.95
C ALA A 237 5.78 -5.37 -10.52
N ARG A 238 6.53 -5.83 -9.50
CA ARG A 238 6.28 -5.45 -8.10
C ARG A 238 6.53 -3.96 -7.86
N HIS A 239 7.56 -3.39 -8.45
CA HIS A 239 7.81 -1.95 -8.37
C HIS A 239 6.72 -1.13 -9.08
N TRP A 240 6.19 -1.60 -10.22
CA TRP A 240 5.07 -0.91 -10.87
C TRP A 240 3.73 -1.06 -10.12
N MET A 241 3.50 -2.21 -9.47
CA MET A 241 2.29 -2.45 -8.67
C MET A 241 2.14 -1.49 -7.47
N ASP A 242 3.25 -0.97 -6.93
CA ASP A 242 3.24 0.11 -5.93
C ASP A 242 2.61 1.39 -6.51
N THR A 243 3.04 1.80 -7.71
CA THR A 243 2.48 2.96 -8.42
C THR A 243 1.04 2.70 -8.86
N ALA A 244 0.71 1.49 -9.32
CA ALA A 244 -0.63 1.14 -9.77
C ALA A 244 -1.68 0.99 -8.64
N ARG A 245 -1.28 1.07 -7.36
CA ARG A 245 -2.09 0.76 -6.16
C ARG A 245 -2.78 -0.62 -6.21
N TYR A 246 -2.02 -1.63 -6.65
CA TYR A 246 -2.54 -2.99 -6.84
C TYR A 246 -3.09 -3.58 -5.53
N ALA A 247 -4.30 -4.15 -5.60
CA ALA A 247 -4.81 -5.09 -4.62
C ALA A 247 -5.77 -6.08 -5.27
N ASP A 248 -5.86 -7.28 -4.70
CA ASP A 248 -6.85 -8.28 -5.08
C ASP A 248 -8.27 -7.93 -4.56
N THR A 249 -8.44 -6.82 -3.83
CA THR A 249 -9.73 -6.34 -3.30
C THR A 249 -10.05 -4.87 -3.62
N LYS A 250 -11.36 -4.59 -3.69
CA LYS A 250 -12.01 -3.29 -3.95
C LYS A 250 -11.88 -2.29 -2.79
N GLY A 251 -11.37 -2.72 -1.63
CA GLY A 251 -11.59 -2.07 -0.34
C GLY A 251 -12.98 -2.36 0.23
N TYR A 252 -13.56 -1.39 0.94
CA TYR A 252 -14.93 -1.49 1.47
C TYR A 252 -15.97 -1.24 0.37
N VAL A 253 -16.86 -2.21 0.17
CA VAL A 253 -18.03 -2.14 -0.71
C VAL A 253 -19.26 -2.67 0.01
N PHE A 254 -20.43 -2.13 -0.33
CA PHE A 254 -21.69 -2.45 0.33
C PHE A 254 -22.43 -3.55 -0.44
N GLN A 255 -22.73 -4.68 0.23
CA GLN A 255 -23.48 -5.83 -0.31
C GLN A 255 -22.88 -6.54 -1.55
N GLU A 256 -21.65 -6.22 -1.95
CA GLU A 256 -20.93 -6.87 -3.05
C GLU A 256 -19.88 -7.90 -2.57
N GLU A 257 -19.40 -8.75 -3.49
CA GLU A 257 -18.11 -9.43 -3.33
C GLU A 257 -16.99 -8.38 -3.30
N ARG A 258 -16.11 -8.44 -2.28
CA ARG A 258 -15.00 -7.49 -2.06
C ARG A 258 -13.80 -7.73 -2.97
N ARG A 259 -13.60 -8.95 -3.46
CA ARG A 259 -12.49 -9.33 -4.32
C ARG A 259 -12.71 -8.89 -5.77
N TYR A 260 -11.60 -8.63 -6.45
CA TYR A 260 -11.54 -8.56 -7.89
C TYR A 260 -11.22 -9.96 -8.42
N ALA A 261 -12.22 -10.66 -8.96
CA ALA A 261 -12.11 -12.08 -9.35
C ALA A 261 -10.92 -12.40 -10.28
N TYR A 262 -10.46 -11.40 -11.04
CA TYR A 262 -9.41 -11.51 -12.05
C TYR A 262 -8.25 -10.51 -11.87
N ALA A 263 -8.06 -9.88 -10.69
CA ALA A 263 -6.99 -8.89 -10.47
C ALA A 263 -5.60 -9.39 -10.88
N TYR A 264 -5.32 -10.66 -10.57
CA TYR A 264 -4.08 -11.36 -10.88
C TYR A 264 -3.67 -11.27 -12.36
N THR A 265 -4.63 -11.16 -13.28
CA THR A 265 -4.36 -11.07 -14.73
C THR A 265 -3.59 -9.81 -15.13
N TYR A 266 -3.80 -8.69 -14.42
CA TYR A 266 -3.06 -7.46 -14.64
C TYR A 266 -1.63 -7.56 -14.13
N ARG A 267 -1.40 -8.13 -12.94
CA ARG A 267 -0.04 -8.44 -12.46
C ARG A 267 0.67 -9.36 -13.45
N ASP A 268 0.00 -10.41 -13.91
CA ASP A 268 0.59 -11.37 -14.84
C ASP A 268 0.89 -10.74 -16.22
N TRP A 269 0.09 -9.74 -16.63
CA TRP A 269 0.40 -8.88 -17.78
C TRP A 269 1.62 -7.99 -17.53
N LEU A 270 1.75 -7.34 -16.36
CA LEU A 270 2.95 -6.57 -16.01
C LEU A 270 4.21 -7.45 -16.08
N ILE A 271 4.16 -8.67 -15.53
CA ILE A 271 5.29 -9.62 -15.55
C ILE A 271 5.67 -9.97 -17.00
N ARG A 272 4.70 -10.20 -17.89
CA ARG A 272 4.96 -10.40 -19.32
C ARG A 272 5.54 -9.15 -19.99
N ALA A 273 4.89 -7.99 -19.84
CA ALA A 273 5.31 -6.74 -20.48
C ALA A 273 6.75 -6.33 -20.11
N PHE A 274 7.16 -6.50 -18.84
CA PHE A 274 8.54 -6.27 -18.42
C PHE A 274 9.52 -7.34 -18.92
N ASN A 275 9.10 -8.61 -19.07
CA ASN A 275 9.95 -9.65 -19.65
C ASN A 275 10.15 -9.50 -21.16
N GLU A 276 9.10 -9.13 -21.88
CA GLU A 276 9.09 -8.79 -23.31
C GLU A 276 9.76 -7.44 -23.62
N ASP A 277 10.12 -6.67 -22.59
CA ASP A 277 10.68 -5.30 -22.68
C ASP A 277 9.82 -4.37 -23.54
N LEU A 278 8.50 -4.43 -23.32
CA LEU A 278 7.50 -3.60 -24.00
C LEU A 278 7.86 -2.11 -23.84
N PRO A 279 8.07 -1.36 -24.93
CA PRO A 279 8.37 0.07 -24.88
C PRO A 279 7.42 0.85 -23.97
N TYR A 280 7.97 1.69 -23.09
CA TYR A 280 7.22 2.31 -22.01
C TYR A 280 6.08 3.23 -22.50
N ASP A 281 6.23 3.86 -23.66
CA ASP A 281 5.17 4.60 -24.34
C ASP A 281 3.97 3.68 -24.67
N GLN A 282 4.22 2.50 -25.26
CA GLN A 282 3.19 1.51 -25.59
C GLN A 282 2.59 0.87 -24.34
N PHE A 283 3.41 0.64 -23.31
CA PHE A 283 2.98 0.16 -21.99
C PHE A 283 2.01 1.13 -21.31
N LEU A 284 2.27 2.45 -21.35
CA LEU A 284 1.32 3.45 -20.86
C LEU A 284 0.06 3.53 -21.73
N ILE A 285 0.18 3.45 -23.06
CA ILE A 285 -0.98 3.47 -23.97
C ILE A 285 -1.92 2.29 -23.70
N ARG A 286 -1.40 1.06 -23.53
CA ARG A 286 -2.21 -0.12 -23.18
C ARG A 286 -2.88 0.02 -21.82
N GLN A 287 -2.19 0.55 -20.80
CA GLN A 287 -2.77 0.71 -19.46
C GLN A 287 -3.95 1.69 -19.41
N ILE A 288 -4.06 2.63 -20.35
CA ILE A 288 -5.17 3.60 -20.41
C ILE A 288 -6.24 3.19 -21.44
N ALA A 289 -5.85 2.57 -22.55
CA ALA A 289 -6.71 2.38 -23.73
C ALA A 289 -6.45 1.06 -24.51
N ALA A 290 -6.10 -0.05 -23.83
CA ALA A 290 -5.89 -1.34 -24.50
C ALA A 290 -7.09 -1.80 -25.36
N ASP A 291 -8.33 -1.48 -25.00
CA ASP A 291 -9.54 -1.76 -25.82
C ASP A 291 -9.53 -1.09 -27.20
N LYS A 292 -8.62 -0.14 -27.44
CA LYS A 292 -8.45 0.60 -28.70
C LYS A 292 -7.19 0.24 -29.48
N VAL A 293 -6.24 -0.48 -28.88
CA VAL A 293 -4.91 -0.76 -29.48
C VAL A 293 -4.50 -2.23 -29.45
N THR A 294 -5.17 -3.07 -28.66
CA THR A 294 -4.87 -4.50 -28.58
C THR A 294 -5.34 -5.23 -29.86
N PRO A 295 -4.44 -5.91 -30.58
CA PRO A 295 -4.81 -6.79 -31.69
C PRO A 295 -5.71 -7.95 -31.22
N ALA A 296 -6.61 -8.42 -32.09
CA ALA A 296 -7.56 -9.49 -31.75
C ALA A 296 -6.88 -10.85 -31.44
N ASP A 297 -5.67 -11.08 -31.95
CA ASP A 297 -4.80 -12.22 -31.65
C ASP A 297 -4.07 -12.11 -30.30
N LYS A 298 -4.11 -10.95 -29.63
CA LYS A 298 -3.44 -10.68 -28.35
C LYS A 298 -4.38 -10.24 -27.23
N PRO A 299 -5.51 -10.92 -26.96
CA PRO A 299 -6.49 -10.46 -25.97
C PRO A 299 -5.90 -10.34 -24.55
N ALA A 300 -4.80 -11.06 -24.25
CA ALA A 300 -4.02 -10.91 -23.02
C ALA A 300 -3.54 -9.46 -22.72
N ASP A 301 -3.38 -8.60 -23.73
CA ASP A 301 -3.02 -7.19 -23.55
C ASP A 301 -4.17 -6.34 -22.97
N LEU A 302 -5.44 -6.78 -23.07
CA LEU A 302 -6.57 -6.09 -22.46
C LEU A 302 -6.44 -5.99 -20.93
N ALA A 303 -5.69 -6.89 -20.30
CA ALA A 303 -5.45 -6.90 -18.87
C ALA A 303 -4.69 -5.64 -18.37
N ALA A 304 -3.98 -4.93 -19.25
CA ALA A 304 -3.26 -3.70 -18.93
C ALA A 304 -4.14 -2.63 -18.22
N MET A 305 -5.43 -2.55 -18.59
CA MET A 305 -6.37 -1.61 -17.97
C MET A 305 -6.71 -1.91 -16.51
N GLY A 306 -6.15 -2.97 -15.92
CA GLY A 306 -6.08 -3.15 -14.47
C GLY A 306 -5.54 -1.91 -13.74
N PHE A 307 -4.66 -1.13 -14.38
CA PHE A 307 -4.20 0.18 -13.90
C PHE A 307 -5.35 1.15 -13.58
N LEU A 308 -6.42 1.17 -14.39
CA LEU A 308 -7.60 2.04 -14.20
C LEU A 308 -8.75 1.39 -13.41
N THR A 309 -8.82 0.06 -13.35
CA THR A 309 -9.97 -0.69 -12.81
C THR A 309 -9.72 -1.33 -11.44
N LEU A 310 -8.46 -1.56 -11.06
CA LEU A 310 -8.08 -2.11 -9.75
C LEU A 310 -7.85 -1.02 -8.69
N GLY A 311 -8.60 0.08 -8.76
CA GLY A 311 -8.65 1.12 -7.73
C GLY A 311 -9.56 0.76 -6.54
N ARG A 312 -9.78 1.74 -5.66
CA ARG A 312 -10.85 1.68 -4.63
C ARG A 312 -12.21 1.95 -5.27
N ARG A 313 -13.29 1.49 -4.62
CA ARG A 313 -14.66 1.69 -5.14
C ARG A 313 -15.48 2.77 -4.45
N PHE A 314 -15.04 3.35 -3.34
CA PHE A 314 -15.64 4.56 -2.71
C PHE A 314 -17.18 4.53 -2.58
N LEU A 315 -17.76 3.42 -2.09
CA LEU A 315 -19.22 3.21 -2.02
C LEU A 315 -19.94 3.39 -3.39
N ASN A 316 -19.23 3.07 -4.47
CA ASN A 316 -19.60 3.26 -5.87
C ASN A 316 -19.81 4.71 -6.33
N ASN A 317 -19.29 5.71 -5.59
CA ASN A 317 -19.29 7.10 -6.03
C ASN A 317 -18.39 7.29 -7.26
N GLN A 318 -19.01 7.51 -8.42
CA GLN A 318 -18.31 7.64 -9.70
C GLN A 318 -17.35 8.84 -9.74
N ASN A 319 -17.63 9.93 -9.02
CA ASN A 319 -16.73 11.08 -9.00
C ASN A 319 -15.41 10.77 -8.29
N ASP A 320 -15.45 10.00 -7.19
CA ASP A 320 -14.25 9.63 -6.43
C ASP A 320 -13.48 8.49 -7.12
N ILE A 321 -14.17 7.60 -7.83
CA ILE A 321 -13.54 6.60 -8.71
C ILE A 321 -12.81 7.28 -9.89
N ILE A 322 -13.37 8.37 -10.43
CA ILE A 322 -12.71 9.15 -11.49
C ILE A 322 -11.52 9.94 -10.95
N ASP A 323 -11.61 10.48 -9.72
CA ASP A 323 -10.52 11.18 -9.04
C ASP A 323 -9.33 10.23 -8.76
N ASP A 324 -9.58 9.01 -8.26
CA ASP A 324 -8.56 7.95 -8.09
C ASP A 324 -7.92 7.51 -9.42
N ARG A 325 -8.69 7.47 -10.52
CA ARG A 325 -8.16 7.22 -11.88
C ARG A 325 -7.30 8.37 -12.38
N LEU A 326 -7.66 9.62 -12.08
CA LEU A 326 -6.85 10.78 -12.43
C LEU A 326 -5.57 10.83 -11.59
N ASP A 327 -5.63 10.52 -10.29
CA ASP A 327 -4.45 10.52 -9.42
C ASP A 327 -3.44 9.44 -9.82
N VAL A 328 -3.88 8.19 -10.09
CA VAL A 328 -2.95 7.15 -10.55
C VAL A 328 -2.34 7.47 -11.92
N VAL A 329 -3.10 8.11 -12.83
CA VAL A 329 -2.58 8.48 -14.15
C VAL A 329 -1.58 9.65 -14.03
N PHE A 330 -1.94 10.74 -13.36
CA PHE A 330 -1.11 11.95 -13.34
C PHE A 330 -0.03 11.94 -12.26
N ARG A 331 -0.32 11.53 -11.03
CA ARG A 331 0.74 11.33 -10.01
C ARG A 331 1.61 10.13 -10.36
N GLY A 332 1.01 9.07 -10.92
CA GLY A 332 1.71 7.84 -11.30
C GLY A 332 2.50 7.88 -12.62
N THR A 333 2.25 8.82 -13.56
CA THR A 333 3.07 8.94 -14.78
C THR A 333 3.66 10.33 -15.03
N GLN A 334 3.03 11.40 -14.53
CA GLN A 334 3.46 12.79 -14.76
C GLN A 334 4.08 13.44 -13.50
N ALA A 335 3.95 12.82 -12.32
CA ALA A 335 4.30 13.44 -11.04
C ALA A 335 3.62 14.82 -10.83
N LEU A 336 2.31 14.90 -11.14
CA LEU A 336 1.48 16.10 -10.91
C LEU A 336 0.24 15.78 -10.07
N THR A 337 -0.06 16.64 -9.09
CA THR A 337 -1.17 16.48 -8.13
C THR A 337 -2.51 17.04 -8.64
N VAL A 338 -2.96 16.60 -9.82
CA VAL A 338 -4.15 17.14 -10.51
C VAL A 338 -5.42 17.17 -9.66
N GLY A 339 -5.60 16.23 -8.70
CA GLY A 339 -6.78 16.17 -7.84
C GLY A 339 -7.02 17.42 -6.99
N CYS A 340 -5.99 18.23 -6.69
CA CYS A 340 -6.19 19.50 -5.99
C CYS A 340 -6.97 20.52 -6.83
N ALA A 341 -6.98 20.40 -8.17
CA ALA A 341 -7.75 21.25 -9.08
C ALA A 341 -9.27 20.92 -9.10
N ARG A 342 -9.72 19.90 -8.36
CA ARG A 342 -11.12 19.46 -8.25
C ARG A 342 -12.05 20.50 -7.62
N CYS A 343 -11.55 21.36 -6.74
CA CYS A 343 -12.37 22.28 -5.93
C CYS A 343 -12.12 23.77 -6.21
N HIS A 344 -10.93 24.12 -6.69
CA HIS A 344 -10.46 25.45 -7.07
C HIS A 344 -9.25 25.28 -8.00
N ASP A 345 -8.81 26.31 -8.71
CA ASP A 345 -7.60 26.24 -9.53
C ASP A 345 -6.39 25.85 -8.67
N HIS A 346 -5.47 25.03 -9.20
CA HIS A 346 -4.41 24.41 -8.40
C HIS A 346 -3.52 25.46 -7.72
N LYS A 347 -3.24 25.27 -6.41
CA LYS A 347 -2.72 26.35 -5.54
C LYS A 347 -1.34 26.91 -5.96
N PHE A 348 -0.56 26.13 -6.70
CA PHE A 348 0.80 26.51 -7.11
C PHE A 348 1.01 26.27 -8.61
N ASP A 349 0.75 25.05 -9.07
CA ASP A 349 0.93 24.68 -10.48
C ASP A 349 -0.13 25.26 -11.43
N PRO A 350 0.24 25.48 -12.70
CA PRO A 350 -0.65 25.95 -13.78
C PRO A 350 -1.69 24.88 -14.22
N ILE A 351 -2.58 24.48 -13.31
CA ILE A 351 -3.63 23.48 -13.56
C ILE A 351 -4.99 24.10 -13.17
N PRO A 352 -5.71 24.73 -14.10
CA PRO A 352 -7.04 25.26 -13.84
C PRO A 352 -8.07 24.16 -13.53
N THR A 353 -9.10 24.48 -12.76
CA THR A 353 -10.27 23.61 -12.53
C THR A 353 -10.90 23.15 -13.84
N ALA A 354 -10.87 23.99 -14.88
CA ALA A 354 -11.32 23.64 -16.22
C ALA A 354 -10.56 22.43 -16.82
N ASP A 355 -9.24 22.34 -16.63
CA ASP A 355 -8.43 21.25 -17.17
C ASP A 355 -8.65 19.95 -16.39
N TYR A 356 -8.80 20.03 -15.06
CA TYR A 356 -9.23 18.88 -14.26
C TYR A 356 -10.58 18.34 -14.76
N TYR A 357 -11.59 19.19 -14.93
CA TYR A 357 -12.90 18.73 -15.37
C TYR A 357 -12.90 18.23 -16.83
N ALA A 358 -12.08 18.81 -17.71
CA ALA A 358 -11.87 18.29 -19.06
C ALA A 358 -11.33 16.85 -19.04
N LEU A 359 -10.40 16.55 -18.13
CA LEU A 359 -9.89 15.19 -17.91
C LEU A 359 -10.92 14.27 -17.22
N THR A 360 -11.74 14.76 -16.28
CA THR A 360 -12.84 13.93 -15.72
C THR A 360 -13.79 13.46 -16.81
N GLY A 361 -14.04 14.29 -17.84
CA GLY A 361 -14.88 13.95 -18.98
C GLY A 361 -14.39 12.73 -19.76
N VAL A 362 -13.08 12.48 -19.80
CA VAL A 362 -12.52 11.31 -20.50
C VAL A 362 -12.97 10.02 -19.81
N PHE A 363 -12.84 9.95 -18.49
CA PHE A 363 -13.23 8.76 -17.72
C PHE A 363 -14.76 8.68 -17.48
N ALA A 364 -15.46 9.81 -17.42
CA ALA A 364 -16.92 9.86 -17.33
C ALA A 364 -17.61 9.29 -18.59
N ASN A 365 -17.00 9.45 -19.76
CA ASN A 365 -17.46 8.86 -21.04
C ASN A 365 -16.97 7.42 -21.28
N SER A 366 -16.53 6.74 -20.22
CA SER A 366 -16.13 5.33 -20.23
C SER A 366 -16.86 4.54 -19.14
N GLU A 367 -16.92 3.22 -19.28
CA GLU A 367 -17.55 2.30 -18.32
C GLU A 367 -16.85 0.94 -18.28
N GLU A 368 -17.10 0.14 -17.24
CA GLU A 368 -16.62 -1.24 -17.15
C GLU A 368 -17.76 -2.17 -17.60
N PRO A 369 -17.57 -3.02 -18.63
CA PRO A 369 -18.63 -3.90 -19.11
C PRO A 369 -19.00 -4.92 -18.03
N ASN A 370 -20.28 -5.31 -17.94
CA ASN A 370 -20.76 -6.24 -16.92
C ASN A 370 -19.97 -7.56 -16.96
N GLU A 371 -20.02 -8.26 -18.09
CA GLU A 371 -19.11 -9.37 -18.37
C GLU A 371 -17.72 -8.83 -18.76
N LYS A 372 -16.68 -9.37 -18.13
CA LYS A 372 -15.27 -9.03 -18.41
C LYS A 372 -14.74 -9.92 -19.54
N PRO A 373 -14.08 -9.39 -20.58
CA PRO A 373 -13.65 -10.18 -21.74
C PRO A 373 -12.67 -11.29 -21.34
N GLN A 374 -12.84 -12.47 -21.93
CA GLN A 374 -11.92 -13.61 -21.79
C GLN A 374 -10.61 -13.32 -22.55
N ILE A 375 -9.48 -13.69 -21.94
CA ILE A 375 -8.14 -13.37 -22.45
C ILE A 375 -7.20 -14.57 -22.56
N GLY A 376 -7.75 -15.78 -22.39
CA GLY A 376 -7.09 -17.05 -22.58
C GLY A 376 -8.14 -18.15 -22.51
N GLU A 377 -8.05 -19.14 -23.40
CA GLU A 377 -9.02 -20.23 -23.45
C GLU A 377 -8.77 -21.23 -22.33
N PRO A 378 -9.82 -21.66 -21.60
CA PRO A 378 -9.69 -22.69 -20.58
C PRO A 378 -9.56 -24.08 -21.20
N GLU A 379 -8.62 -24.88 -20.70
CA GLU A 379 -8.61 -26.32 -20.96
C GLU A 379 -9.89 -26.94 -20.38
N ARG A 380 -10.60 -27.77 -21.16
CA ARG A 380 -11.88 -28.39 -20.75
C ARG A 380 -11.68 -29.60 -19.86
N THR A 381 -10.95 -29.42 -18.76
CA THR A 381 -10.74 -30.45 -17.73
C THR A 381 -12.05 -30.73 -16.96
N PRO A 382 -12.15 -31.86 -16.23
CA PRO A 382 -13.31 -32.13 -15.36
C PRO A 382 -13.58 -31.00 -14.35
N GLU A 383 -12.53 -30.36 -13.84
CA GLU A 383 -12.59 -29.25 -12.89
C GLU A 383 -13.12 -27.96 -13.56
N TYR A 384 -12.75 -27.70 -14.82
CA TYR A 384 -13.36 -26.63 -15.60
C TYR A 384 -14.85 -26.89 -15.86
N LEU A 385 -15.23 -28.10 -16.26
CA LEU A 385 -16.63 -28.45 -16.50
C LEU A 385 -17.47 -28.37 -15.21
N ALA A 386 -16.89 -28.73 -14.06
CA ALA A 386 -17.51 -28.54 -12.75
C ALA A 386 -17.65 -27.05 -12.37
N PHE A 387 -16.67 -26.20 -12.73
CA PHE A 387 -16.76 -24.75 -12.59
C PHE A 387 -17.85 -24.15 -13.50
N GLU A 388 -17.88 -24.50 -14.78
CA GLU A 388 -18.84 -24.04 -15.79
C GLU A 388 -20.28 -24.35 -15.35
N LYS A 389 -20.52 -25.59 -14.91
CA LYS A 389 -21.78 -26.00 -14.28
C LYS A 389 -22.08 -25.20 -13.01
N GLY A 390 -21.11 -25.05 -12.12
CA GLY A 390 -21.25 -24.33 -10.85
C GLY A 390 -21.57 -22.83 -11.01
N VAL A 391 -21.10 -22.20 -12.08
CA VAL A 391 -21.49 -20.83 -12.47
C VAL A 391 -22.94 -20.81 -12.96
N SER A 392 -23.28 -21.69 -13.92
CA SER A 392 -24.63 -21.80 -14.48
C SER A 392 -25.71 -22.06 -13.41
N GLU A 393 -25.43 -22.92 -12.42
CA GLU A 393 -26.31 -23.19 -11.27
C GLU A 393 -26.55 -21.95 -10.37
N ARG A 394 -25.64 -20.97 -10.36
CA ARG A 394 -25.74 -19.74 -9.56
C ARG A 394 -26.40 -18.62 -10.35
N GLU A 395 -26.03 -18.43 -11.62
CA GLU A 395 -26.66 -17.48 -12.53
C GLU A 395 -28.12 -17.87 -12.81
N GLY A 396 -28.42 -19.16 -12.90
CA GLY A 396 -29.79 -19.69 -12.95
C GLY A 396 -30.64 -19.41 -11.69
N LYS A 397 -30.05 -19.04 -10.55
CA LYS A 397 -30.80 -18.50 -9.40
C LYS A 397 -31.11 -17.01 -9.56
N VAL A 398 -30.18 -16.23 -10.13
CA VAL A 398 -30.38 -14.81 -10.46
C VAL A 398 -31.52 -14.66 -11.46
N GLU A 399 -31.51 -15.41 -12.56
CA GLU A 399 -32.57 -15.34 -13.58
C GLU A 399 -33.91 -15.89 -13.09
N ARG A 400 -33.90 -16.94 -12.25
CA ARG A 400 -35.12 -17.43 -11.61
C ARG A 400 -35.73 -16.39 -10.69
N TYR A 401 -34.92 -15.76 -9.83
CA TYR A 401 -35.39 -14.71 -8.93
C TYR A 401 -35.97 -13.52 -9.69
N ARG A 402 -35.29 -13.05 -10.76
CA ARG A 402 -35.80 -12.04 -11.69
C ARG A 402 -37.17 -12.44 -12.27
N SER A 403 -37.28 -13.68 -12.74
CA SER A 403 -38.51 -14.23 -13.35
C SER A 403 -39.65 -14.36 -12.33
N GLU A 404 -39.35 -14.73 -11.09
CA GLU A 404 -40.31 -14.77 -9.98
C GLU A 404 -40.81 -13.36 -9.62
N ARG A 405 -39.94 -12.33 -9.62
CA ARG A 405 -40.36 -10.93 -9.45
C ARG A 405 -41.27 -10.46 -10.60
N LEU A 406 -40.97 -10.83 -11.84
CA LEU A 406 -41.81 -10.52 -13.00
C LEU A 406 -43.18 -11.22 -12.92
N ALA A 407 -43.21 -12.51 -12.59
CA ALA A 407 -44.45 -13.27 -12.45
C ALA A 407 -45.32 -12.75 -11.29
N GLU A 408 -44.73 -12.24 -10.21
CA GLU A 408 -45.47 -11.63 -9.10
C GLU A 408 -46.24 -10.37 -9.53
N ILE A 409 -45.68 -9.54 -10.41
CA ILE A 409 -46.32 -8.32 -10.92
C ILE A 409 -47.62 -8.63 -11.69
N PHE A 410 -47.65 -9.74 -12.43
CA PHE A 410 -48.82 -10.20 -13.18
C PHE A 410 -49.85 -10.97 -12.33
N GLN A 411 -49.64 -11.17 -11.02
CA GLN A 411 -50.67 -11.74 -10.16
C GLN A 411 -51.83 -10.74 -10.01
N PRO A 412 -53.11 -11.14 -10.14
CA PRO A 412 -54.24 -10.20 -10.16
C PRO A 412 -54.31 -9.24 -8.96
N LYS A 413 -53.95 -9.70 -7.75
CA LYS A 413 -53.90 -8.86 -6.54
C LYS A 413 -52.81 -7.79 -6.59
N VAL A 414 -51.68 -8.09 -7.24
CA VAL A 414 -50.53 -7.18 -7.37
C VAL A 414 -50.78 -6.18 -8.49
N ALA A 415 -51.24 -6.65 -9.66
CA ALA A 415 -51.66 -5.80 -10.77
C ALA A 415 -52.73 -4.78 -10.34
N ALA A 416 -53.76 -5.22 -9.59
CA ALA A 416 -54.79 -4.33 -9.04
C ALA A 416 -54.21 -3.23 -8.15
N ARG A 417 -53.24 -3.54 -7.28
CA ARG A 417 -52.55 -2.56 -6.41
C ARG A 417 -51.75 -1.52 -7.20
N TYR A 418 -51.15 -1.90 -8.34
CA TYR A 418 -50.55 -0.89 -9.25
C TYR A 418 -51.63 0.02 -9.84
N VAL A 419 -52.71 -0.53 -10.41
CA VAL A 419 -53.80 0.25 -11.03
C VAL A 419 -54.51 1.16 -10.02
N GLU A 420 -54.63 0.75 -8.76
CA GLU A 420 -55.12 1.59 -7.66
C GLU A 420 -54.18 2.79 -7.41
N VAL A 421 -52.88 2.54 -7.22
CA VAL A 421 -51.90 3.61 -6.96
C VAL A 421 -51.69 4.54 -8.16
N VAL A 422 -51.97 4.11 -9.40
CA VAL A 422 -51.99 5.01 -10.57
C VAL A 422 -53.07 6.10 -10.44
N LYS A 423 -54.24 5.78 -9.87
CA LYS A 423 -55.29 6.78 -9.62
C LYS A 423 -54.87 7.80 -8.56
N GLU A 424 -54.08 7.38 -7.58
CA GLU A 424 -53.45 8.26 -6.59
C GLU A 424 -52.29 9.08 -7.19
N ALA A 425 -51.63 8.56 -8.23
CA ALA A 425 -50.54 9.24 -8.94
C ALA A 425 -51.04 10.40 -9.79
N GLY A 426 -52.10 10.22 -10.57
CA GLY A 426 -52.67 11.27 -11.44
C GLY A 426 -51.62 11.96 -12.31
N ASP A 427 -51.59 13.29 -12.33
CA ASP A 427 -50.69 14.11 -13.15
C ASP A 427 -49.33 14.45 -12.50
N ARG A 428 -48.98 13.79 -11.37
CA ARG A 428 -47.69 13.97 -10.68
C ARG A 428 -46.48 13.78 -11.61
N ASP A 429 -45.42 14.55 -11.41
CA ASP A 429 -44.18 14.40 -12.18
C ASP A 429 -43.47 13.05 -11.91
N ALA A 430 -42.50 12.69 -12.76
CA ALA A 430 -41.79 11.41 -12.67
C ALA A 430 -40.92 11.27 -11.40
N GLY A 431 -40.61 12.33 -10.66
CA GLY A 431 -40.05 12.29 -9.31
C GLY A 431 -41.12 11.93 -8.27
N ALA A 432 -42.22 12.67 -8.25
CA ALA A 432 -43.35 12.41 -7.34
C ALA A 432 -43.99 11.03 -7.53
N VAL A 433 -44.03 10.48 -8.75
CA VAL A 433 -44.43 9.08 -9.03
C VAL A 433 -43.43 8.07 -8.44
N ARG A 434 -42.12 8.36 -8.46
CA ARG A 434 -41.09 7.49 -7.86
C ARG A 434 -41.18 7.47 -6.33
N GLU A 435 -41.42 8.61 -5.69
CA GLU A 435 -41.62 8.63 -4.23
C GLU A 435 -42.94 7.96 -3.83
N LEU A 436 -44.01 8.12 -4.62
CA LEU A 436 -45.26 7.39 -4.40
C LEU A 436 -45.05 5.87 -4.48
N ALA A 437 -44.38 5.38 -5.53
CA ALA A 437 -44.03 3.96 -5.66
C ALA A 437 -43.26 3.42 -4.44
N LYS A 438 -42.21 4.13 -3.98
CA LYS A 438 -41.47 3.76 -2.76
C LYS A 438 -42.37 3.72 -1.52
N SER A 439 -43.20 4.75 -1.32
CA SER A 439 -44.08 4.85 -0.14
C SER A 439 -45.13 3.73 -0.08
N LYS A 440 -45.49 3.17 -1.24
CA LYS A 440 -46.44 2.07 -1.40
C LYS A 440 -45.76 0.70 -1.55
N ASP A 441 -44.43 0.61 -1.42
CA ASP A 441 -43.61 -0.58 -1.70
C ASP A 441 -43.95 -1.25 -3.05
N LEU A 442 -43.89 -0.45 -4.12
CA LEU A 442 -44.14 -0.84 -5.50
C LEU A 442 -42.91 -0.58 -6.39
N ASN A 443 -42.77 -1.36 -7.45
CA ASN A 443 -41.69 -1.19 -8.42
C ASN A 443 -41.86 0.12 -9.21
N THR A 444 -40.84 0.98 -9.20
CA THR A 444 -40.93 2.32 -9.79
C THR A 444 -41.04 2.30 -11.32
N VAL A 445 -40.44 1.31 -11.99
CA VAL A 445 -40.52 1.15 -13.46
C VAL A 445 -41.93 0.70 -13.85
N VAL A 446 -42.48 -0.27 -13.13
CA VAL A 446 -43.84 -0.79 -13.36
C VAL A 446 -44.89 0.31 -13.14
N LEU A 447 -44.83 1.04 -12.01
CA LEU A 447 -45.76 2.14 -11.78
C LEU A 447 -45.58 3.26 -12.82
N GLY A 448 -44.34 3.61 -13.18
CA GLY A 448 -44.06 4.60 -14.22
C GLY A 448 -44.65 4.24 -15.58
N ARG A 449 -44.53 2.97 -16.01
CA ARG A 449 -45.14 2.45 -17.24
C ARG A 449 -46.66 2.55 -17.23
N TRP A 450 -47.31 2.17 -16.13
CA TRP A 450 -48.77 2.35 -16.00
C TRP A 450 -49.18 3.82 -16.05
N VAL A 451 -48.53 4.71 -15.29
CA VAL A 451 -48.84 6.15 -15.29
C VAL A 451 -48.65 6.77 -16.68
N GLN A 452 -47.61 6.38 -17.42
CA GLN A 452 -47.42 6.80 -18.81
C GLN A 452 -48.58 6.35 -19.71
N TRP A 453 -48.94 5.08 -19.68
CA TRP A 453 -49.97 4.50 -20.55
C TRP A 453 -51.38 5.07 -20.33
N PHE A 454 -51.74 5.37 -19.07
CA PHE A 454 -52.99 6.07 -18.77
C PHE A 454 -53.00 7.52 -19.28
N ARG A 455 -51.85 8.21 -19.32
CA ARG A 455 -51.72 9.55 -19.94
C ARG A 455 -51.75 9.50 -21.47
N GLU A 456 -51.30 8.40 -22.05
CA GLU A 456 -51.42 8.10 -23.49
C GLU A 456 -52.84 7.63 -23.87
N GLY A 457 -53.76 7.55 -22.91
CA GLY A 457 -55.20 7.35 -23.13
C GLY A 457 -55.71 5.91 -23.03
N GLY A 458 -54.86 4.96 -22.63
CA GLY A 458 -55.25 3.54 -22.50
C GLY A 458 -56.23 3.27 -21.34
N LYS A 459 -57.19 2.38 -21.55
CA LYS A 459 -58.21 1.99 -20.55
C LYS A 459 -58.06 0.52 -20.14
N PRO A 460 -58.40 0.14 -18.90
CA PRO A 460 -58.39 -1.26 -18.46
C PRO A 460 -59.29 -2.18 -19.30
N GLU A 461 -60.34 -1.64 -19.91
CA GLU A 461 -61.21 -2.33 -20.87
C GLU A 461 -60.47 -2.82 -22.13
N ASP A 462 -59.42 -2.11 -22.54
CA ASP A 462 -58.68 -2.35 -23.79
C ASP A 462 -57.66 -3.51 -23.67
N ASP A 463 -57.43 -4.05 -22.45
CA ASP A 463 -56.61 -5.24 -22.24
C ASP A 463 -57.20 -6.24 -21.24
N PRO A 464 -58.08 -7.17 -21.69
CA PRO A 464 -58.64 -8.23 -20.85
C PRO A 464 -57.62 -9.17 -20.20
N ALA A 465 -56.36 -9.16 -20.65
CA ALA A 465 -55.27 -9.94 -20.05
C ALA A 465 -54.62 -9.25 -18.83
N GLY A 466 -54.94 -7.98 -18.55
CA GLY A 466 -54.45 -7.25 -17.36
C GLY A 466 -52.96 -6.92 -17.38
N ALA A 467 -52.29 -6.98 -18.53
CA ALA A 467 -50.85 -6.77 -18.68
C ALA A 467 -50.49 -5.34 -19.14
N GLY A 468 -51.40 -4.66 -19.85
CA GLY A 468 -51.30 -3.26 -20.26
C GLY A 468 -49.93 -2.91 -20.87
N PRO A 469 -49.23 -1.88 -20.37
CA PRO A 469 -47.93 -1.44 -20.87
C PRO A 469 -46.75 -2.33 -20.45
N LEU A 470 -47.00 -3.43 -19.72
CA LEU A 470 -45.96 -4.34 -19.24
C LEU A 470 -45.67 -5.49 -20.22
N LYS A 471 -46.47 -5.64 -21.30
CA LYS A 471 -46.32 -6.71 -22.31
C LYS A 471 -44.95 -6.75 -23.00
N THR A 472 -44.15 -5.69 -22.88
CA THR A 472 -42.80 -5.56 -23.46
C THR A 472 -41.67 -5.58 -22.43
N LEU A 473 -41.97 -5.72 -21.11
CA LEU A 473 -40.92 -5.82 -20.09
C LEU A 473 -40.36 -7.23 -19.98
N GLY A 474 -39.04 -7.35 -20.13
CA GLY A 474 -38.28 -8.50 -19.66
C GLY A 474 -38.03 -8.43 -18.15
N ALA A 475 -37.63 -9.56 -17.56
CA ALA A 475 -37.43 -9.65 -16.11
C ALA A 475 -36.29 -8.76 -15.58
N ALA A 476 -35.31 -8.43 -16.44
CA ALA A 476 -34.20 -7.52 -16.13
C ALA A 476 -34.61 -6.04 -16.11
N ASP A 477 -35.63 -5.62 -16.87
CA ASP A 477 -36.10 -4.22 -16.94
C ASP A 477 -36.69 -3.71 -15.61
N LEU A 478 -37.00 -4.64 -14.71
CA LEU A 478 -37.55 -4.36 -13.39
C LEU A 478 -36.51 -3.87 -12.38
N GLU A 479 -35.23 -4.22 -12.54
CA GLU A 479 -34.19 -3.99 -11.53
C GLU A 479 -34.03 -2.51 -11.10
N PRO A 480 -34.07 -1.51 -12.01
CA PRO A 480 -33.99 -0.11 -11.61
C PRO A 480 -35.09 0.30 -10.61
N GLY A 481 -36.23 -0.41 -10.65
CA GLY A 481 -37.38 -0.18 -9.77
C GLY A 481 -37.53 -1.15 -8.61
N TYR A 482 -36.67 -2.16 -8.44
CA TYR A 482 -36.72 -3.06 -7.27
C TYR A 482 -36.65 -2.27 -5.95
N ASN A 483 -37.38 -2.73 -4.93
CA ASN A 483 -37.33 -2.15 -3.58
C ASN A 483 -36.02 -2.54 -2.85
N ARG A 484 -35.86 -2.12 -1.58
CA ARG A 484 -34.63 -2.44 -0.81
C ARG A 484 -34.42 -3.94 -0.65
N LYS A 485 -35.47 -4.69 -0.30
CA LYS A 485 -35.42 -6.14 -0.05
C LYS A 485 -35.03 -6.92 -1.31
N ASP A 486 -35.60 -6.53 -2.46
CA ASP A 486 -35.36 -7.23 -3.72
C ASP A 486 -33.96 -6.92 -4.30
N ARG A 487 -33.46 -5.70 -4.08
CA ARG A 487 -32.05 -5.35 -4.33
C ARG A 487 -31.11 -6.14 -3.42
N GLU A 488 -31.42 -6.25 -2.13
CA GLU A 488 -30.63 -7.03 -1.15
C GLU A 488 -30.54 -8.51 -1.54
N ALA A 489 -31.65 -9.13 -1.91
CA ALA A 489 -31.69 -10.53 -2.37
C ALA A 489 -30.91 -10.74 -3.69
N LEU A 490 -31.12 -9.86 -4.68
CA LEU A 490 -30.43 -9.91 -5.96
C LEU A 490 -28.91 -9.71 -5.80
N ASN A 491 -28.48 -8.77 -4.95
CA ASN A 491 -27.09 -8.50 -4.66
C ASN A 491 -26.40 -9.71 -4.02
N GLU A 492 -27.05 -10.39 -3.06
CA GLU A 492 -26.49 -11.61 -2.45
C GLU A 492 -26.39 -12.77 -3.45
N LEU A 493 -27.38 -12.96 -4.34
CA LEU A 493 -27.29 -13.97 -5.41
C LEU A 493 -26.14 -13.66 -6.40
N ARG A 494 -25.98 -12.40 -6.81
CA ARG A 494 -24.85 -11.96 -7.65
C ARG A 494 -23.51 -12.13 -6.95
N LYS A 495 -23.44 -11.79 -5.66
CA LYS A 495 -22.26 -11.99 -4.81
C LYS A 495 -21.87 -13.47 -4.72
N GLN A 496 -22.81 -14.41 -4.73
CA GLN A 496 -22.50 -15.85 -4.78
C GLN A 496 -21.93 -16.31 -6.13
N VAL A 497 -22.35 -15.69 -7.25
CA VAL A 497 -21.74 -15.91 -8.59
C VAL A 497 -20.31 -15.39 -8.59
N GLU A 498 -20.10 -14.13 -8.22
CA GLU A 498 -18.79 -13.48 -8.28
C GLU A 498 -17.80 -14.03 -7.25
N ALA A 499 -18.25 -14.42 -6.06
CA ALA A 499 -17.42 -15.11 -5.07
C ALA A 499 -16.90 -16.44 -5.60
N TYR A 500 -17.73 -17.20 -6.34
CA TYR A 500 -17.34 -18.48 -6.94
C TYR A 500 -16.36 -18.28 -8.10
N LYS A 501 -16.58 -17.27 -8.95
CA LYS A 501 -15.61 -16.85 -9.99
C LYS A 501 -14.30 -16.29 -9.39
N ALA A 502 -14.33 -15.73 -8.19
CA ALA A 502 -13.15 -15.21 -7.49
C ALA A 502 -12.33 -16.28 -6.75
N THR A 503 -12.95 -17.36 -6.25
CA THR A 503 -12.24 -18.44 -5.55
C THR A 503 -11.81 -19.60 -6.43
N ASN A 504 -12.61 -19.99 -7.43
CA ASN A 504 -12.37 -21.24 -8.14
C ASN A 504 -11.10 -21.16 -9.01
N PRO A 505 -10.09 -22.04 -8.83
CA PRO A 505 -8.88 -22.06 -9.66
C PRO A 505 -9.17 -22.20 -11.15
N SER A 506 -10.21 -22.96 -11.52
CA SER A 506 -10.58 -23.27 -12.91
C SER A 506 -11.36 -22.17 -13.63
N ALA A 507 -11.58 -20.99 -13.01
CA ALA A 507 -12.24 -19.90 -13.70
C ALA A 507 -11.31 -19.30 -14.77
N PRO A 508 -11.79 -19.09 -16.03
CA PRO A 508 -10.94 -18.62 -17.11
C PRO A 508 -10.43 -17.19 -16.87
N PRO A 509 -9.21 -16.85 -17.30
CA PRO A 509 -8.64 -15.53 -17.11
C PRO A 509 -9.42 -14.50 -17.94
N ARG A 510 -9.83 -13.40 -17.30
CA ARG A 510 -10.60 -12.30 -17.89
C ARG A 510 -9.98 -10.96 -17.54
N ALA A 511 -9.97 -10.01 -18.48
CA ALA A 511 -9.35 -8.70 -18.26
C ALA A 511 -10.28 -7.72 -17.55
N MET A 512 -9.75 -6.98 -16.58
CA MET A 512 -10.46 -5.89 -15.90
C MET A 512 -10.40 -4.62 -16.75
N VAL A 513 -11.24 -4.56 -17.79
CA VAL A 513 -11.24 -3.52 -18.83
C VAL A 513 -12.17 -2.34 -18.54
N MET A 514 -11.89 -1.20 -19.18
CA MET A 514 -12.87 -0.15 -19.47
C MET A 514 -13.13 -0.09 -20.98
N VAL A 515 -14.34 0.31 -21.37
CA VAL A 515 -14.77 0.58 -22.74
C VAL A 515 -15.37 1.98 -22.83
N ASP A 516 -15.47 2.52 -24.04
CA ASP A 516 -16.16 3.79 -24.27
C ASP A 516 -17.68 3.63 -24.26
N LYS A 517 -18.38 4.64 -23.76
CA LYS A 517 -19.84 4.71 -23.84
C LYS A 517 -20.30 4.99 -25.27
N ALA A 518 -21.40 4.36 -25.68
CA ALA A 518 -21.98 4.53 -27.01
C ALA A 518 -22.46 5.98 -27.30
N ALA A 519 -22.84 6.71 -26.26
CA ALA A 519 -23.12 8.15 -26.32
C ALA A 519 -22.13 8.90 -25.42
N THR A 520 -21.57 10.00 -25.91
CA THR A 520 -20.63 10.85 -25.18
C THR A 520 -21.27 12.17 -24.77
N SER A 521 -20.73 12.81 -23.74
CA SER A 521 -21.23 14.06 -23.17
C SER A 521 -20.07 14.92 -22.68
N GLU A 522 -20.12 16.23 -22.93
CA GLU A 522 -19.09 17.14 -22.43
C GLU A 522 -19.28 17.39 -20.92
N PRO A 523 -18.19 17.31 -20.12
CA PRO A 523 -18.24 17.50 -18.68
C PRO A 523 -18.63 18.93 -18.28
N VAL A 524 -19.10 19.06 -17.05
CA VAL A 524 -19.34 20.34 -16.37
C VAL A 524 -18.40 20.50 -15.19
N ILE A 525 -17.93 21.73 -14.95
CA ILE A 525 -17.20 22.08 -13.74
C ILE A 525 -18.15 21.93 -12.54
N LEU A 526 -17.79 21.12 -11.54
CA LEU A 526 -18.56 21.05 -10.30
C LEU A 526 -18.06 22.10 -9.32
N ILE A 527 -18.91 23.04 -8.93
CA ILE A 527 -18.52 24.21 -8.14
C ILE A 527 -18.07 23.73 -6.74
N ARG A 528 -16.80 23.97 -6.39
CA ARG A 528 -16.14 23.41 -5.20
C ARG A 528 -16.25 21.88 -5.10
N GLY A 529 -16.13 21.18 -6.23
CA GLY A 529 -16.21 19.72 -6.32
C GLY A 529 -17.60 19.12 -6.08
N ASN A 530 -18.64 19.93 -5.88
CA ASN A 530 -19.96 19.49 -5.44
C ASN A 530 -20.85 19.08 -6.63
N ALA A 531 -21.17 17.79 -6.73
CA ALA A 531 -22.03 17.23 -7.80
C ALA A 531 -23.44 17.84 -7.86
N GLY A 532 -23.96 18.40 -6.76
CA GLY A 532 -25.23 19.13 -6.73
C GLY A 532 -25.15 20.58 -7.21
N ARG A 533 -23.97 21.07 -7.60
CA ARG A 533 -23.73 22.44 -8.10
C ARG A 533 -22.95 22.43 -9.43
N PRO A 534 -23.55 21.97 -10.54
CA PRO A 534 -22.94 22.08 -11.86
C PRO A 534 -22.76 23.55 -12.27
N GLY A 535 -21.60 23.85 -12.84
CA GLY A 535 -21.24 25.14 -13.43
C GLY A 535 -21.10 25.04 -14.96
N PRO A 536 -20.20 25.83 -15.58
CA PRO A 536 -19.98 25.81 -17.02
C PRO A 536 -19.59 24.42 -17.56
N LYS A 537 -20.00 24.13 -18.80
CA LYS A 537 -19.43 23.03 -19.59
C LYS A 537 -17.97 23.34 -19.93
N VAL A 538 -17.14 22.30 -20.03
CA VAL A 538 -15.77 22.39 -20.53
C VAL A 538 -15.50 21.26 -21.52
N THR A 539 -14.78 21.57 -22.60
CA THR A 539 -14.42 20.59 -23.63
C THR A 539 -13.31 19.67 -23.12
N ARG A 540 -13.47 18.36 -23.33
CA ARG A 540 -12.40 17.37 -23.07
C ARG A 540 -11.11 17.76 -23.82
N ARG A 541 -9.99 17.88 -23.10
CA ARG A 541 -8.66 18.30 -23.60
C ARG A 541 -7.56 17.78 -22.66
N PHE A 542 -6.31 17.81 -23.09
CA PHE A 542 -5.15 17.52 -22.21
C PHE A 542 -4.79 18.74 -21.34
N LEU A 543 -3.87 18.56 -20.38
CA LEU A 543 -3.41 19.66 -19.51
C LEU A 543 -2.79 20.80 -20.33
N SER A 544 -3.17 22.04 -20.05
CA SER A 544 -2.62 23.23 -20.71
C SER A 544 -1.13 23.43 -20.47
N CYS A 545 -0.65 23.12 -19.27
CA CYS A 545 0.76 23.20 -18.93
C CYS A 545 1.66 22.11 -19.54
N LEU A 546 1.08 21.05 -20.12
CA LEU A 546 1.81 19.99 -20.84
C LEU A 546 1.50 19.97 -22.34
N SER A 547 0.75 20.96 -22.83
CA SER A 547 0.48 21.12 -24.26
C SER A 547 1.52 22.07 -24.86
N PRO A 548 2.17 21.76 -26.00
CA PRO A 548 3.17 22.63 -26.63
C PRO A 548 2.57 23.88 -27.33
N GLY A 549 1.30 24.19 -27.04
CA GLY A 549 0.48 25.22 -27.66
C GLY A 549 -0.93 25.18 -27.08
N GLU A 550 -1.94 25.70 -27.78
CA GLU A 550 -3.33 25.60 -27.31
C GLU A 550 -3.80 24.13 -27.22
N PRO A 551 -4.39 23.67 -26.08
CA PRO A 551 -4.74 22.27 -25.90
C PRO A 551 -5.87 21.82 -26.82
N GLN A 552 -5.59 20.82 -27.65
CA GLN A 552 -6.55 20.32 -28.63
C GLN A 552 -7.67 19.49 -27.98
N PRO A 553 -8.92 19.57 -28.48
CA PRO A 553 -10.02 18.74 -28.01
C PRO A 553 -9.81 17.23 -28.20
N LEU A 554 -10.22 16.44 -27.22
CA LEU A 554 -10.22 14.96 -27.26
C LEU A 554 -11.59 14.46 -27.77
N THR A 555 -11.71 14.28 -29.08
CA THR A 555 -12.95 13.98 -29.80
C THR A 555 -13.17 12.49 -30.11
N GLU A 556 -12.15 11.64 -30.05
CA GLU A 556 -12.24 10.21 -30.42
C GLU A 556 -12.88 9.38 -29.30
N GLY A 557 -14.18 9.07 -29.44
CA GLY A 557 -14.91 8.26 -28.47
C GLY A 557 -14.91 8.91 -27.08
N SER A 558 -14.45 8.21 -26.06
CA SER A 558 -14.24 8.81 -24.72
C SER A 558 -13.15 9.89 -24.69
N GLY A 559 -12.17 9.80 -25.58
CA GLY A 559 -10.91 10.56 -25.53
C GLY A 559 -9.76 9.81 -24.85
N ARG A 560 -9.98 8.59 -24.30
CA ARG A 560 -8.93 7.83 -23.57
C ARG A 560 -7.69 7.56 -24.41
N LEU A 561 -7.84 7.18 -25.68
CA LEU A 561 -6.70 6.89 -26.56
C LEU A 561 -5.88 8.15 -26.87
N GLN A 562 -6.54 9.28 -27.11
CA GLN A 562 -5.86 10.55 -27.39
C GLN A 562 -5.16 11.08 -26.13
N LEU A 563 -5.78 10.96 -24.95
CA LEU A 563 -5.13 11.23 -23.65
C LEU A 563 -3.90 10.34 -23.43
N ALA A 564 -4.01 9.04 -23.71
CA ALA A 564 -2.91 8.09 -23.56
C ALA A 564 -1.73 8.41 -24.48
N ARG A 565 -2.00 8.81 -25.74
CA ARG A 565 -0.98 9.28 -26.69
C ARG A 565 -0.33 10.59 -26.26
N ALA A 566 -1.08 11.53 -25.67
CA ALA A 566 -0.53 12.79 -25.15
C ALA A 566 0.39 12.56 -23.93
N ILE A 567 0.04 11.60 -23.07
CA ILE A 567 0.88 11.13 -21.96
C ILE A 567 2.15 10.46 -22.49
N ALA A 568 2.02 9.55 -23.45
CA ALA A 568 3.13 8.78 -24.02
C ALA A 568 3.97 9.52 -25.09
N SER A 569 3.71 10.82 -25.34
CA SER A 569 4.40 11.58 -26.37
C SER A 569 5.84 11.91 -26.00
N PRO A 570 6.82 11.84 -26.93
CA PRO A 570 8.18 12.35 -26.70
C PRO A 570 8.27 13.88 -26.62
N ASP A 571 7.19 14.61 -26.96
CA ASP A 571 7.07 16.04 -26.69
C ASP A 571 6.58 16.34 -25.26
N ASN A 572 6.14 15.32 -24.50
CA ASN A 572 5.74 15.48 -23.11
C ASN A 572 6.99 15.58 -22.21
N PRO A 573 7.21 16.68 -21.48
CA PRO A 573 8.45 16.91 -20.74
C PRO A 573 8.58 16.09 -19.45
N LEU A 574 7.52 15.41 -19.00
CA LEU A 574 7.48 14.72 -17.72
C LEU A 574 7.65 13.20 -17.84
N THR A 575 6.95 12.55 -18.78
CA THR A 575 6.80 11.07 -18.81
C THR A 575 8.13 10.30 -18.74
N ALA A 576 9.15 10.72 -19.51
CA ALA A 576 10.47 10.08 -19.46
C ALA A 576 11.23 10.40 -18.16
N ARG A 577 11.27 11.68 -17.74
CA ARG A 577 11.95 12.12 -16.50
C ARG A 577 11.36 11.46 -15.25
N VAL A 578 10.04 11.30 -15.18
CA VAL A 578 9.34 10.70 -14.04
C VAL A 578 9.65 9.21 -13.90
N LEU A 579 9.72 8.45 -15.01
CA LEU A 579 10.17 7.07 -14.94
C LEU A 579 11.64 6.99 -14.53
N VAL A 580 12.53 7.71 -15.25
CA VAL A 580 13.98 7.73 -14.98
C VAL A 580 14.28 8.04 -13.52
N ASN A 581 13.62 9.04 -12.92
CA ASN A 581 13.79 9.39 -11.52
C ASN A 581 13.47 8.22 -10.56
N ARG A 582 12.48 7.39 -10.89
CA ARG A 582 12.09 6.21 -10.10
C ARG A 582 12.99 5.00 -10.35
N LEU A 583 13.52 4.85 -11.57
CA LEU A 583 14.58 3.87 -11.85
C LEU A 583 15.83 4.22 -11.02
N TRP A 584 16.16 5.51 -10.91
CA TRP A 584 17.29 6.00 -10.12
C TRP A 584 17.23 5.60 -8.65
N VAL A 585 16.03 5.65 -8.03
CA VAL A 585 15.81 5.14 -6.65
C VAL A 585 16.23 3.67 -6.51
N ARG A 586 15.97 2.83 -7.52
CA ARG A 586 16.37 1.41 -7.50
C ARG A 586 17.86 1.21 -7.82
N LEU A 587 18.43 2.06 -8.68
CA LEU A 587 19.82 1.96 -9.12
C LEU A 587 20.83 2.49 -8.09
N PHE A 588 20.46 3.52 -7.32
CA PHE A 588 21.35 4.27 -6.42
C PHE A 588 20.77 4.57 -5.02
N GLY A 589 19.60 4.03 -4.68
CA GLY A 589 18.91 4.24 -3.40
C GLY A 589 18.17 5.58 -3.26
N ALA A 590 18.55 6.60 -4.04
CA ALA A 590 17.98 7.95 -3.98
C ALA A 590 17.47 8.42 -5.36
N PRO A 591 16.42 9.26 -5.42
CA PRO A 591 15.98 9.89 -6.65
C PRO A 591 16.89 11.08 -7.03
N MET A 592 16.94 11.45 -8.31
CA MET A 592 17.55 12.72 -8.74
C MET A 592 16.73 13.95 -8.29
N VAL A 593 15.42 13.78 -8.12
CA VAL A 593 14.45 14.79 -7.66
C VAL A 593 13.72 14.24 -6.44
N GLU A 594 13.91 14.90 -5.29
CA GLU A 594 13.51 14.45 -3.94
C GLU A 594 12.02 14.08 -3.77
N SER A 595 11.16 14.58 -4.66
CA SER A 595 9.72 14.34 -4.72
C SER A 595 9.31 13.52 -5.96
N PRO A 596 9.35 12.17 -5.96
CA PRO A 596 9.06 11.34 -7.15
C PRO A 596 7.58 11.31 -7.62
N ALA A 597 6.74 12.13 -6.98
CA ALA A 597 5.30 12.26 -7.18
C ALA A 597 4.84 13.72 -7.41
N ASP A 598 5.74 14.69 -7.28
CA ASP A 598 5.46 16.12 -7.42
C ASP A 598 6.67 16.82 -8.08
N PHE A 599 6.58 17.05 -9.39
CA PHE A 599 7.53 17.80 -10.20
C PHE A 599 7.06 19.26 -10.45
N GLY A 600 6.11 19.74 -9.64
CA GLY A 600 5.49 21.04 -9.81
C GLY A 600 6.43 22.24 -9.66
N VAL A 601 5.90 23.45 -9.86
CA VAL A 601 6.65 24.72 -9.87
C VAL A 601 7.35 25.04 -8.54
N ARG A 602 7.02 24.32 -7.47
CA ARG A 602 7.67 24.41 -6.15
C ARG A 602 8.78 23.38 -5.93
N THR A 603 8.89 22.37 -6.78
CA THR A 603 9.94 21.34 -6.69
C THR A 603 11.24 21.89 -7.27
N ALA A 604 12.31 21.78 -6.47
CA ALA A 604 13.65 22.19 -6.86
C ALA A 604 14.14 21.46 -8.11
N ALA A 605 15.12 22.04 -8.81
CA ALA A 605 15.78 21.37 -9.92
C ALA A 605 16.43 20.04 -9.46
N PRO A 606 16.58 19.04 -10.37
CA PRO A 606 17.29 17.81 -10.06
C PRO A 606 18.69 18.09 -9.50
N GLY A 607 19.23 17.15 -8.72
CA GLY A 607 20.62 17.23 -8.25
C GLY A 607 21.60 17.43 -9.41
N HIS A 608 21.39 16.70 -10.51
CA HIS A 608 22.15 16.76 -11.75
C HIS A 608 21.16 17.01 -12.92
N PRO A 609 20.85 18.27 -13.29
CA PRO A 609 19.87 18.57 -14.34
C PRO A 609 20.23 17.96 -15.70
N GLU A 610 21.51 18.04 -16.08
CA GLU A 610 22.04 17.50 -17.33
C GLU A 610 21.95 15.97 -17.35
N LEU A 611 22.21 15.31 -16.22
CA LEU A 611 22.11 13.85 -16.11
C LEU A 611 20.66 13.36 -16.19
N MET A 612 19.71 14.11 -15.63
CA MET A 612 18.27 13.84 -15.78
C MET A 612 17.85 13.92 -17.24
N ASP A 613 18.23 14.98 -17.95
CA ASP A 613 17.83 15.19 -19.34
C ASP A 613 18.57 14.27 -20.31
N TRP A 614 19.85 13.95 -20.08
CA TRP A 614 20.55 12.86 -20.77
C TRP A 614 19.83 11.52 -20.56
N ALA A 615 19.53 11.15 -19.32
CA ALA A 615 18.92 9.87 -19.02
C ALA A 615 17.51 9.75 -19.62
N ALA A 616 16.72 10.82 -19.58
CA ALA A 616 15.40 10.88 -20.22
C ALA A 616 15.49 10.87 -21.76
N ALA A 617 16.41 11.63 -22.36
CA ALA A 617 16.61 11.67 -23.81
C ALA A 617 17.13 10.32 -24.34
N THR A 618 18.12 9.72 -23.69
CA THR A 618 18.68 8.40 -24.04
C THR A 618 17.65 7.30 -23.88
N PHE A 619 16.83 7.31 -22.82
CA PHE A 619 15.73 6.35 -22.67
C PHE A 619 14.71 6.42 -23.83
N MET A 620 14.34 7.62 -24.29
CA MET A 620 13.47 7.78 -25.46
C MET A 620 14.15 7.37 -26.78
N LYS A 621 15.41 7.81 -26.97
CA LYS A 621 16.28 7.49 -28.14
C LYS A 621 16.47 5.99 -28.33
N ASP A 622 16.64 5.25 -27.24
CA ASP A 622 16.85 3.80 -27.26
C ASP A 622 15.53 2.99 -27.38
N GLY A 623 14.41 3.68 -27.68
CA GLY A 623 13.11 3.08 -27.96
C GLY A 623 12.27 2.79 -26.73
N TRP A 624 12.39 3.60 -25.68
CA TRP A 624 11.66 3.46 -24.40
C TRP A 624 11.84 2.08 -23.72
N SER A 625 12.95 1.40 -24.03
CA SER A 625 13.32 0.08 -23.50
C SER A 625 13.85 0.18 -22.08
N LEU A 626 13.22 -0.52 -21.15
CA LEU A 626 13.66 -0.55 -19.76
C LEU A 626 14.97 -1.33 -19.64
N LYS A 627 15.09 -2.47 -20.32
CA LYS A 627 16.28 -3.31 -20.22
C LYS A 627 17.53 -2.62 -20.79
N ARG A 628 17.43 -1.85 -21.89
CA ARG A 628 18.56 -1.07 -22.43
C ARG A 628 19.01 0.03 -21.47
N PHE A 629 18.09 0.77 -20.88
CA PHE A 629 18.44 1.81 -19.90
C PHE A 629 19.12 1.20 -18.66
N LEU A 630 18.55 0.12 -18.11
CA LEU A 630 19.16 -0.60 -16.98
C LEU A 630 20.54 -1.16 -17.34
N ARG A 631 20.72 -1.75 -18.52
CA ARG A 631 22.03 -2.20 -19.03
C ARG A 631 23.04 -1.06 -19.02
N THR A 632 22.68 0.10 -19.58
CA THR A 632 23.54 1.29 -19.67
C THR A 632 23.99 1.76 -18.29
N VAL A 633 23.09 1.81 -17.30
CA VAL A 633 23.49 2.18 -15.94
C VAL A 633 24.33 1.09 -15.27
N LEU A 634 24.01 -0.20 -15.43
CA LEU A 634 24.74 -1.32 -14.83
C LEU A 634 26.18 -1.47 -15.36
N LEU A 635 26.46 -1.00 -16.58
CA LEU A 635 27.81 -0.99 -17.15
C LEU A 635 28.63 0.26 -16.77
N SER A 636 28.00 1.31 -16.25
CA SER A 636 28.70 2.50 -15.75
C SER A 636 29.65 2.16 -14.58
N GLN A 637 30.72 2.94 -14.44
CA GLN A 637 31.57 2.92 -13.24
C GLN A 637 30.79 3.43 -12.03
N ALA A 638 29.97 4.48 -12.20
CA ALA A 638 29.17 5.09 -11.13
C ALA A 638 28.33 4.07 -10.36
N TRP A 639 27.68 3.13 -11.06
CA TRP A 639 26.91 2.05 -10.43
C TRP A 639 27.79 0.95 -9.82
N ARG A 640 28.93 0.65 -10.44
CA ARG A 640 29.87 -0.41 -10.03
C ARG A 640 30.77 -0.06 -8.85
N GLN A 641 30.71 1.17 -8.34
CA GLN A 641 31.44 1.57 -7.13
C GLN A 641 31.17 0.66 -5.91
N ASP A 642 32.17 0.55 -5.05
CA ASP A 642 32.07 0.08 -3.67
C ASP A 642 31.16 1.04 -2.85
N SER A 643 30.37 0.52 -1.92
CA SER A 643 29.51 1.30 -1.03
C SER A 643 30.18 1.71 0.29
N LYS A 644 31.45 1.31 0.51
CA LYS A 644 32.26 1.75 1.64
C LYS A 644 32.30 3.27 1.77
N GLU A 645 32.03 3.73 2.97
CA GLU A 645 32.00 5.13 3.35
C GLU A 645 33.42 5.64 3.66
N ARG A 646 33.77 6.81 3.14
CA ARG A 646 35.08 7.45 3.32
C ARG A 646 34.87 8.81 3.99
N ALA A 647 35.55 9.03 5.10
CA ALA A 647 35.25 10.15 6.01
C ALA A 647 35.46 11.54 5.39
N ALA A 648 36.38 11.68 4.43
CA ALA A 648 36.63 12.97 3.76
C ALA A 648 35.49 13.35 2.80
N GLU A 649 35.00 12.39 2.02
CA GLU A 649 33.86 12.57 1.12
C GLU A 649 32.52 12.66 1.88
N ALA A 650 32.31 11.84 2.92
CA ALA A 650 31.07 11.85 3.72
C ALA A 650 30.83 13.17 4.48
N VAL A 651 31.89 13.96 4.74
CA VAL A 651 31.76 15.32 5.31
C VAL A 651 31.38 16.38 4.25
N ARG A 652 31.62 16.09 2.96
CA ARG A 652 31.31 16.99 1.83
C ARG A 652 29.95 16.68 1.20
N ASP A 653 29.60 15.40 1.09
CA ASP A 653 28.36 14.89 0.53
C ASP A 653 27.87 13.68 1.35
N PRO A 654 27.29 13.91 2.54
CA PRO A 654 26.81 12.83 3.41
C PRO A 654 25.69 12.00 2.77
N ASP A 655 24.82 12.66 1.99
CA ASP A 655 23.66 12.06 1.33
C ASP A 655 24.03 11.31 0.02
N ASN A 656 25.31 11.33 -0.39
CA ASN A 656 25.80 10.73 -1.64
C ASN A 656 25.10 11.29 -2.90
N ARG A 657 24.65 12.56 -2.85
CA ARG A 657 23.95 13.27 -3.94
C ARG A 657 24.77 13.29 -5.24
N TRP A 658 26.08 13.36 -5.13
CA TRP A 658 27.01 13.43 -6.26
C TRP A 658 27.52 12.05 -6.72
N LEU A 659 27.07 10.96 -6.08
CA LEU A 659 27.39 9.57 -6.43
C LEU A 659 28.89 9.24 -6.33
N TRP A 660 29.56 9.66 -5.24
CA TRP A 660 30.97 9.36 -4.96
C TRP A 660 31.21 7.93 -4.45
N ARG A 661 30.14 7.19 -4.16
CA ARG A 661 30.12 5.76 -3.86
C ARG A 661 28.78 5.14 -4.28
N GLN A 662 28.64 3.82 -4.18
CA GLN A 662 27.31 3.20 -4.20
C GLN A 662 26.59 3.37 -2.84
N SER A 663 25.26 3.30 -2.85
CA SER A 663 24.42 3.32 -1.66
C SER A 663 24.09 1.90 -1.19
N ARG A 664 24.33 1.60 0.09
CA ARG A 664 23.89 0.35 0.74
C ARG A 664 22.36 0.28 0.74
N GLN A 665 21.77 -0.64 -0.02
CA GLN A 665 20.31 -0.84 -0.07
C GLN A 665 19.88 -2.04 0.78
N ARG A 666 18.87 -1.86 1.64
CA ARG A 666 18.23 -2.97 2.38
C ARG A 666 17.26 -3.71 1.47
N LEU A 667 17.11 -5.01 1.65
CA LEU A 667 16.07 -5.77 0.95
C LEU A 667 14.66 -5.32 1.39
N ASP A 668 13.78 -5.11 0.41
CA ASP A 668 12.33 -4.96 0.62
C ASP A 668 11.69 -6.30 1.03
N PHE A 669 10.45 -6.27 1.54
CA PHE A 669 9.75 -7.48 2.02
C PHE A 669 9.79 -8.64 1.02
N GLU A 670 9.54 -8.34 -0.26
CA GLU A 670 9.48 -9.32 -1.32
C GLU A 670 10.84 -9.94 -1.62
N ALA A 671 11.89 -9.11 -1.76
CA ALA A 671 13.25 -9.61 -1.96
C ALA A 671 13.76 -10.37 -0.74
N LEU A 672 13.51 -9.89 0.48
CA LEU A 672 13.89 -10.54 1.72
C LEU A 672 13.24 -11.93 1.84
N ARG A 673 11.92 -12.01 1.69
CA ARG A 673 11.18 -13.27 1.79
C ARG A 673 11.64 -14.27 0.73
N ASP A 674 11.73 -13.84 -0.53
CA ASP A 674 12.11 -14.72 -1.64
C ASP A 674 13.56 -15.20 -1.49
N SER A 675 14.47 -14.35 -1.01
CA SER A 675 15.85 -14.74 -0.69
C SER A 675 15.91 -15.82 0.39
N VAL A 676 15.13 -15.70 1.48
CA VAL A 676 15.08 -16.73 2.54
C VAL A 676 14.53 -18.05 2.01
N VAL A 677 13.54 -18.05 1.09
CA VAL A 677 13.03 -19.28 0.48
C VAL A 677 14.05 -19.92 -0.46
N GLU A 678 14.71 -19.13 -1.33
CA GLU A 678 15.68 -19.66 -2.30
C GLU A 678 16.88 -20.31 -1.59
N VAL A 679 17.56 -19.59 -0.69
CA VAL A 679 18.78 -20.11 -0.04
C VAL A 679 18.50 -21.31 0.88
N CYS A 680 17.30 -21.39 1.47
CA CYS A 680 16.94 -22.45 2.39
C CYS A 680 16.27 -23.67 1.73
N GLY A 681 15.83 -23.57 0.48
CA GLY A 681 14.94 -24.59 -0.05
C GLY A 681 14.65 -24.62 -1.54
N GLY A 682 15.08 -23.61 -2.31
CA GLY A 682 14.64 -23.40 -3.68
C GLY A 682 13.21 -22.83 -3.74
N ILE A 683 13.07 -21.72 -4.46
CA ILE A 683 11.80 -21.04 -4.70
C ILE A 683 11.03 -21.68 -5.85
N ASP A 684 9.70 -21.56 -5.85
CA ASP A 684 8.88 -22.01 -6.97
C ASP A 684 9.22 -21.25 -8.27
N ALA A 685 9.31 -21.99 -9.37
CA ALA A 685 9.49 -21.46 -10.73
C ALA A 685 8.15 -21.25 -11.46
N GLY A 686 7.03 -21.67 -10.88
CA GLY A 686 5.68 -21.47 -11.39
C GLY A 686 5.29 -20.00 -11.50
N MET A 687 5.37 -19.46 -12.72
CA MET A 687 4.91 -18.11 -13.05
C MET A 687 3.41 -18.07 -13.35
N TYR A 688 2.79 -16.92 -13.06
CA TYR A 688 1.39 -16.57 -13.38
C TYR A 688 0.31 -17.41 -12.65
N GLY A 689 -0.94 -16.95 -12.69
CA GLY A 689 -2.09 -17.60 -12.02
C GLY A 689 -2.58 -16.86 -10.77
N ARG A 690 -3.46 -17.48 -9.98
CA ARG A 690 -4.08 -16.80 -8.83
C ARG A 690 -3.08 -16.43 -7.73
N SER A 691 -3.39 -15.36 -7.00
CA SER A 691 -2.64 -14.91 -5.84
C SER A 691 -2.86 -15.86 -4.64
N VAL A 692 -1.83 -16.02 -3.80
CA VAL A 692 -1.80 -16.97 -2.66
C VAL A 692 -1.57 -16.26 -1.33
N ASP A 693 -1.99 -16.86 -0.21
CA ASP A 693 -1.58 -16.38 1.10
C ASP A 693 -0.09 -16.73 1.34
N LEU A 694 0.72 -15.73 1.68
CA LEU A 694 2.16 -15.88 1.94
C LEU A 694 2.48 -16.21 3.40
N LEU A 695 1.50 -16.03 4.30
CA LEU A 695 1.64 -16.06 5.76
C LEU A 695 0.88 -17.24 6.40
N ALA A 696 -0.01 -17.90 5.67
CA ALA A 696 -0.66 -19.14 6.09
C ALA A 696 0.31 -20.34 6.09
N GLU A 697 0.10 -21.27 7.01
CA GLU A 697 0.77 -22.56 7.02
C GLU A 697 -0.02 -23.62 6.22
N PRO A 698 0.65 -24.53 5.48
CA PRO A 698 2.10 -24.62 5.28
C PRO A 698 2.64 -23.50 4.37
N TYR A 699 3.74 -22.86 4.79
CA TYR A 699 4.31 -21.70 4.10
C TYR A 699 4.68 -22.01 2.64
N THR A 700 4.05 -21.31 1.70
CA THR A 700 4.27 -21.51 0.27
C THR A 700 5.69 -21.12 -0.16
N THR A 701 6.34 -21.97 -0.95
CA THR A 701 7.61 -21.65 -1.65
C THR A 701 7.41 -20.72 -2.86
N ARG A 702 6.19 -20.28 -3.12
CA ARG A 702 5.86 -19.35 -4.21
C ARG A 702 6.37 -17.94 -3.92
N ARG A 703 6.81 -17.24 -4.97
CA ARG A 703 7.34 -15.87 -4.89
C ARG A 703 6.37 -14.87 -4.29
N ALA A 704 6.90 -13.92 -3.52
CA ALA A 704 6.15 -12.88 -2.83
C ALA A 704 5.32 -11.97 -3.78
N VAL A 705 5.74 -11.83 -5.05
CA VAL A 705 4.97 -11.10 -6.07
C VAL A 705 3.56 -11.70 -6.31
N TYR A 706 3.39 -13.00 -6.03
CA TYR A 706 2.11 -13.71 -6.10
C TYR A 706 1.30 -13.65 -4.80
N GLY A 707 1.70 -12.87 -3.81
CA GLY A 707 0.96 -12.70 -2.57
C GLY A 707 -0.41 -12.03 -2.76
N PHE A 708 -1.41 -12.52 -2.03
CA PHE A 708 -2.74 -11.92 -1.97
C PHE A 708 -2.74 -10.64 -1.13
N ILE A 709 -3.18 -9.53 -1.73
CA ILE A 709 -3.20 -8.20 -1.14
C ILE A 709 -4.65 -7.78 -0.86
N ASP A 710 -5.13 -7.93 0.39
CA ASP A 710 -6.37 -7.28 0.81
C ASP A 710 -6.10 -5.81 1.15
N ARG A 711 -6.67 -4.91 0.35
CA ARG A 711 -6.52 -3.46 0.51
C ARG A 711 -6.93 -2.97 1.90
N GLN A 712 -8.01 -3.52 2.46
CA GLN A 712 -8.55 -3.08 3.74
C GLN A 712 -7.78 -3.65 4.95
N ASN A 713 -7.25 -4.87 4.81
CA ASN A 713 -6.68 -5.64 5.92
C ASN A 713 -5.21 -6.02 5.67
N LEU A 714 -4.41 -5.11 5.09
CA LEU A 714 -2.99 -5.36 4.78
C LEU A 714 -2.24 -5.86 6.04
N PRO A 715 -1.63 -7.06 6.02
CA PRO A 715 -1.02 -7.69 7.20
C PRO A 715 0.07 -6.85 7.87
N ASN A 716 0.17 -6.93 9.20
CA ASN A 716 1.19 -6.21 9.96
C ASN A 716 2.61 -6.59 9.53
N THR A 717 2.87 -7.84 9.15
CA THR A 717 4.17 -8.27 8.59
C THR A 717 4.59 -7.42 7.39
N PHE A 718 3.68 -7.14 6.45
CA PHE A 718 3.99 -6.33 5.27
C PHE A 718 4.26 -4.87 5.67
N ARG A 719 3.52 -4.34 6.66
CA ARG A 719 3.72 -2.98 7.20
C ARG A 719 5.07 -2.82 7.92
N THR A 720 5.52 -3.84 8.66
CA THR A 720 6.83 -3.86 9.35
C THR A 720 8.01 -3.81 8.37
N PHE A 721 7.84 -4.30 7.14
CA PHE A 721 8.84 -4.28 6.07
C PHE A 721 8.47 -3.29 4.94
N ASP A 722 7.85 -2.17 5.31
CA ASP A 722 7.64 -0.97 4.48
C ASP A 722 6.86 -1.18 3.16
N PHE A 723 6.04 -2.24 3.09
CA PHE A 723 5.26 -2.56 1.90
C PHE A 723 4.30 -1.42 1.52
N ALA A 724 4.24 -1.08 0.23
CA ALA A 724 3.45 0.04 -0.27
C ALA A 724 1.95 -0.11 0.07
N GLY A 725 1.38 0.90 0.73
CA GLY A 725 -0.04 0.92 1.11
C GLY A 725 -0.96 0.96 -0.12
N PRO A 726 -1.76 -0.09 -0.40
CA PRO A 726 -2.51 -0.22 -1.66
C PRO A 726 -3.76 0.67 -1.77
N ASP A 727 -4.01 1.59 -0.82
CA ASP A 727 -5.13 2.53 -0.91
C ASP A 727 -4.87 3.69 -1.90
N ASN A 728 -3.61 4.06 -2.16
CA ASN A 728 -3.23 5.17 -3.04
C ASN A 728 -2.02 4.79 -3.92
N THR A 729 -1.73 5.57 -4.96
CA THR A 729 -0.50 5.39 -5.77
C THR A 729 0.76 5.72 -4.95
N ALA A 730 1.75 4.82 -4.95
CA ALA A 730 3.03 5.02 -4.28
C ALA A 730 4.17 5.20 -5.29
N ALA A 731 4.81 6.37 -5.27
CA ALA A 731 5.99 6.67 -6.11
C ALA A 731 7.33 6.30 -5.44
N ARG A 732 7.34 6.12 -4.12
CA ARG A 732 8.41 5.46 -3.34
C ARG A 732 7.80 4.74 -2.13
N ARG A 733 8.53 3.78 -1.57
CA ARG A 733 8.31 3.28 -0.20
C ARG A 733 9.07 4.20 0.78
N PHE A 734 8.71 4.17 2.06
CA PHE A 734 9.48 4.82 3.12
C PHE A 734 10.28 3.73 3.84
N GLU A 735 11.60 3.71 3.68
CA GLU A 735 12.41 2.68 4.31
C GLU A 735 12.63 3.00 5.80
N THR A 736 12.19 2.09 6.67
CA THR A 736 12.39 2.19 8.11
C THR A 736 13.42 1.17 8.59
N THR A 737 14.16 1.48 9.65
CA THR A 737 15.04 0.52 10.33
C THR A 737 14.54 0.43 11.77
N VAL A 738 13.81 -0.63 12.11
CA VAL A 738 13.11 -0.75 13.39
C VAL A 738 13.35 -2.13 14.03
N PRO A 739 13.47 -2.25 15.38
CA PRO A 739 13.77 -3.51 16.04
C PRO A 739 12.81 -4.67 15.71
N GLN A 740 11.55 -4.35 15.37
CA GLN A 740 10.54 -5.31 14.94
C GLN A 740 10.95 -6.12 13.69
N GLN A 741 11.77 -5.55 12.81
CA GLN A 741 12.29 -6.25 11.61
C GLN A 741 13.29 -7.35 12.02
N SER A 742 14.25 -7.03 12.90
CA SER A 742 15.20 -8.00 13.46
C SER A 742 14.51 -9.06 14.33
N LEU A 743 13.55 -8.64 15.17
CA LEU A 743 12.76 -9.54 16.00
C LEU A 743 11.88 -10.49 15.17
N TYR A 744 11.39 -10.07 14.00
CA TYR A 744 10.71 -10.97 13.06
C TYR A 744 11.64 -12.09 12.59
N LEU A 745 12.87 -11.76 12.18
CA LEU A 745 13.83 -12.76 11.69
C LEU A 745 14.24 -13.77 12.78
N MET A 746 14.39 -13.30 14.02
CA MET A 746 14.73 -14.13 15.18
C MET A 746 13.58 -14.99 15.70
N ASN A 747 12.32 -14.55 15.59
CA ASN A 747 11.20 -15.20 16.32
C ASN A 747 10.06 -15.72 15.43
N ASN A 748 10.00 -15.38 14.14
CA ASN A 748 8.84 -15.75 13.32
C ASN A 748 8.91 -17.23 12.85
N PRO A 749 7.82 -18.02 12.98
CA PRO A 749 7.80 -19.43 12.59
C PRO A 749 8.13 -19.70 11.12
N PHE A 750 7.86 -18.75 10.20
CA PHE A 750 8.29 -18.86 8.79
C PHE A 750 9.81 -19.00 8.70
N VAL A 751 10.58 -18.12 9.35
CA VAL A 751 12.05 -18.12 9.25
C VAL A 751 12.64 -19.35 9.94
N GLN A 752 12.05 -19.77 11.06
CA GLN A 752 12.40 -21.03 11.73
C GLN A 752 12.13 -22.26 10.83
N ALA A 753 11.01 -22.29 10.11
CA ALA A 753 10.69 -23.37 9.18
C ALA A 753 11.66 -23.43 7.98
N GLN A 754 12.12 -22.29 7.46
CA GLN A 754 13.15 -22.26 6.42
C GLN A 754 14.52 -22.69 6.96
N ALA A 755 14.93 -22.25 8.17
CA ALA A 755 16.17 -22.68 8.80
C ALA A 755 16.22 -24.21 9.06
N ARG A 756 15.06 -24.81 9.42
CA ARG A 756 14.86 -26.26 9.50
C ARG A 756 15.01 -26.95 8.13
N ARG A 757 14.35 -26.43 7.10
CA ARG A 757 14.43 -26.98 5.72
C ARG A 757 15.87 -27.01 5.19
N LEU A 758 16.63 -25.93 5.40
CA LEU A 758 18.03 -25.87 4.98
C LEU A 758 18.91 -26.83 5.79
N SER A 759 18.68 -26.93 7.10
CA SER A 759 19.47 -27.82 7.95
C SER A 759 19.25 -29.29 7.60
N ALA A 760 18.00 -29.71 7.39
CA ALA A 760 17.70 -31.06 6.88
C ALA A 760 18.40 -31.35 5.53
N ALA A 761 18.50 -30.36 4.64
CA ALA A 761 19.16 -30.50 3.34
C ALA A 761 20.69 -30.52 3.39
N VAL A 762 21.33 -29.86 4.36
CA VAL A 762 22.80 -29.85 4.52
C VAL A 762 23.27 -31.00 5.41
N ASP A 763 22.64 -31.20 6.56
CA ASP A 763 23.13 -32.16 7.58
C ASP A 763 22.87 -33.62 7.19
N GLY A 764 21.90 -33.87 6.31
CA GLY A 764 21.68 -35.17 5.66
C GLY A 764 22.62 -35.46 4.49
N ALA A 765 23.36 -34.46 3.99
CA ALA A 765 24.29 -34.59 2.86
C ALA A 765 25.78 -34.50 3.28
N VAL A 766 26.07 -33.75 4.35
CA VAL A 766 27.42 -33.46 4.84
C VAL A 766 27.58 -33.94 6.28
N SER A 767 28.63 -34.72 6.55
CA SER A 767 28.92 -35.28 7.88
C SER A 767 29.90 -34.45 8.72
N ASP A 768 30.89 -33.78 8.09
CA ASP A 768 31.87 -32.94 8.79
C ASP A 768 31.25 -31.60 9.25
N PRO A 769 31.32 -31.25 10.55
CA PRO A 769 30.92 -29.94 11.06
C PRO A 769 31.57 -28.74 10.36
N ARG A 770 32.81 -28.82 9.86
CA ARG A 770 33.44 -27.68 9.16
C ARG A 770 32.85 -27.47 7.77
N GLU A 771 32.69 -28.52 6.96
CA GLU A 771 31.95 -28.40 5.69
C GLU A 771 30.46 -28.04 5.89
N ARG A 772 29.80 -28.50 6.98
CA ARG A 772 28.43 -28.06 7.34
C ARG A 772 28.32 -26.55 7.59
N ILE A 773 29.38 -25.90 8.05
CA ILE A 773 29.47 -24.44 8.20
C ILE A 773 29.72 -23.79 6.84
N ARG A 774 30.71 -24.28 6.07
CA ARG A 774 31.06 -23.75 4.74
C ARG A 774 29.86 -23.79 3.78
N GLU A 775 29.15 -24.90 3.71
CA GLU A 775 27.99 -25.07 2.83
C GLU A 775 26.85 -24.08 3.16
N ARG A 776 26.65 -23.79 4.45
CA ARG A 776 25.67 -22.79 4.90
C ARG A 776 26.12 -21.36 4.58
N PHE A 777 27.39 -21.03 4.78
CA PHE A 777 27.98 -19.75 4.38
C PHE A 777 27.85 -19.52 2.85
N ARG A 778 28.20 -20.54 2.06
CA ARG A 778 28.08 -20.52 0.58
C ARG A 778 26.65 -20.28 0.13
N ARG A 779 25.67 -21.04 0.65
CA ARG A 779 24.26 -20.88 0.28
C ARG A 779 23.67 -19.54 0.73
N VAL A 780 23.88 -19.15 1.99
CA VAL A 780 23.20 -17.98 2.58
C VAL A 780 23.91 -16.65 2.26
N LEU A 781 25.25 -16.61 2.31
CA LEU A 781 26.05 -15.39 2.17
C LEU A 781 26.82 -15.31 0.84
N GLN A 782 26.77 -16.34 0.00
CA GLN A 782 27.46 -16.42 -1.31
C GLN A 782 29.00 -16.31 -1.21
N ARG A 783 29.59 -16.72 -0.10
CA ARG A 783 31.04 -16.80 0.12
C ARG A 783 31.43 -17.95 1.03
N ASP A 784 32.73 -18.27 1.10
CA ASP A 784 33.28 -19.08 2.19
C ASP A 784 33.45 -18.26 3.49
N PRO A 785 33.42 -18.90 4.68
CA PRO A 785 33.75 -18.27 5.95
C PRO A 785 35.26 -17.98 6.05
N GLU A 786 35.61 -16.87 6.69
CA GLU A 786 36.99 -16.65 7.14
C GLU A 786 37.41 -17.76 8.11
N ALA A 787 38.71 -18.07 8.19
CA ALA A 787 39.23 -19.04 9.15
C ALA A 787 38.85 -18.71 10.62
N ALA A 788 38.77 -17.41 10.95
CA ALA A 788 38.35 -16.95 12.26
C ALA A 788 36.82 -17.02 12.47
N GLU A 789 35.99 -16.92 11.42
CA GLU A 789 34.55 -17.18 11.50
C GLU A 789 34.27 -18.67 11.70
N LEU A 790 34.92 -19.53 10.89
CA LEU A 790 34.73 -20.98 10.89
C LEU A 790 34.94 -21.58 12.28
N GLU A 791 36.08 -21.30 12.92
CA GLU A 791 36.38 -21.87 14.25
C GLU A 791 35.51 -21.24 15.36
N ARG A 792 35.10 -19.96 15.24
CA ARG A 792 34.11 -19.35 16.17
C ARG A 792 32.76 -20.04 16.08
N HIS A 793 32.23 -20.24 14.87
CA HIS A 793 30.93 -20.88 14.67
C HIS A 793 30.96 -22.36 15.06
N LEU A 794 32.06 -23.08 14.78
CA LEU A 794 32.26 -24.46 15.22
C LEU A 794 32.20 -24.58 16.76
N ALA A 795 32.87 -23.66 17.48
CA ALA A 795 32.84 -23.65 18.94
C ALA A 795 31.44 -23.33 19.51
N VAL A 796 30.70 -22.40 18.89
CA VAL A 796 29.32 -22.05 19.30
C VAL A 796 28.34 -23.20 19.07
N VAL A 797 28.37 -23.83 17.89
CA VAL A 797 27.50 -24.97 17.57
C VAL A 797 27.80 -26.15 18.51
N ALA A 798 29.09 -26.49 18.71
CA ALA A 798 29.49 -27.57 19.60
C ALA A 798 29.21 -27.30 21.09
N ALA A 799 28.93 -26.05 21.49
CA ALA A 799 28.41 -25.72 22.81
C ALA A 799 26.88 -25.91 22.87
N LEU A 800 26.14 -25.42 21.87
CA LEU A 800 24.69 -25.58 21.76
C LEU A 800 24.24 -27.05 21.63
N GLU A 801 25.05 -27.92 21.02
CA GLU A 801 24.78 -29.37 20.94
C GLU A 801 24.88 -30.08 22.30
N ARG A 802 25.58 -29.50 23.30
CA ARG A 802 25.69 -30.07 24.66
C ARG A 802 24.50 -29.72 25.54
N GLU A 803 23.82 -28.62 25.24
CA GLU A 803 22.69 -28.08 26.01
C GLU A 803 21.46 -27.86 25.09
N PRO A 804 20.91 -28.93 24.48
CA PRO A 804 19.81 -28.83 23.53
C PRO A 804 18.54 -28.27 24.19
N ARG A 805 17.94 -27.26 23.55
CA ARG A 805 16.73 -26.60 24.06
C ARG A 805 15.46 -27.39 23.69
N GLN A 806 14.72 -27.83 24.70
CA GLN A 806 13.44 -28.52 24.48
C GLN A 806 12.35 -27.60 23.88
N SER A 807 12.41 -26.29 24.10
CA SER A 807 11.45 -25.33 23.52
C SER A 807 12.17 -24.06 23.05
N GLY A 808 11.44 -23.16 22.39
CA GLY A 808 11.94 -21.83 22.03
C GLY A 808 12.13 -20.85 23.21
N THR A 809 11.66 -21.19 24.42
CA THR A 809 11.55 -20.25 25.57
C THR A 809 12.28 -20.78 26.81
N ARG A 810 12.12 -20.12 27.97
CA ARG A 810 12.69 -20.57 29.26
C ARG A 810 11.99 -21.83 29.82
N TRP A 811 10.90 -22.29 29.20
CA TRP A 811 10.09 -23.42 29.63
C TRP A 811 10.54 -24.78 29.05
N GLN A 812 10.39 -25.81 29.86
CA GLN A 812 10.52 -27.22 29.51
C GLN A 812 9.28 -27.99 29.99
N TYR A 813 8.96 -29.08 29.32
CA TYR A 813 7.70 -29.84 29.49
C TYR A 813 8.01 -31.31 29.66
N GLY A 814 7.78 -31.84 30.85
CA GLY A 814 8.29 -33.15 31.25
C GLY A 814 7.34 -33.93 32.15
N ARG A 815 7.89 -35.02 32.66
CA ARG A 815 7.31 -35.90 33.67
C ARG A 815 8.33 -36.16 34.79
N GLY A 816 7.87 -36.63 35.93
CA GLY A 816 8.76 -37.09 36.99
C GLY A 816 8.01 -37.57 38.23
N GLN A 817 8.79 -37.91 39.26
CA GLN A 817 8.27 -38.33 40.55
C GLN A 817 7.59 -37.16 41.28
N TRP A 818 6.65 -37.49 42.17
CA TRP A 818 6.07 -36.51 43.07
C TRP A 818 7.15 -35.86 43.96
N VAL A 819 6.90 -34.63 44.43
CA VAL A 819 7.94 -33.77 45.02
C VAL A 819 8.59 -34.30 46.30
N GLU A 820 7.94 -35.25 46.98
CA GLU A 820 8.45 -35.94 48.18
C GLU A 820 9.19 -37.25 47.85
N GLU A 821 9.01 -37.79 46.63
CA GLU A 821 9.50 -39.11 46.20
C GLU A 821 10.82 -39.04 45.41
N GLY A 822 11.14 -37.88 44.83
CA GLY A 822 12.40 -37.63 44.15
C GLY A 822 12.47 -36.30 43.41
N ASN A 823 13.65 -35.91 42.94
CA ASN A 823 13.89 -34.67 42.17
C ASN A 823 13.95 -34.91 40.64
N GLY A 824 13.55 -36.09 40.18
CA GLY A 824 13.58 -36.48 38.77
C GLY A 824 12.75 -35.57 37.86
N PHE A 825 13.28 -35.32 36.67
CA PHE A 825 12.59 -34.65 35.56
C PHE A 825 13.08 -35.26 34.24
N ALA A 826 12.16 -35.86 33.48
CA ALA A 826 12.40 -36.37 32.14
C ALA A 826 11.55 -35.56 31.14
N GLN A 827 12.19 -35.06 30.07
CA GLN A 827 11.49 -34.31 29.03
C GLN A 827 10.51 -35.20 28.26
N LEU A 828 9.31 -34.70 27.95
CA LEU A 828 8.37 -35.37 27.06
C LEU A 828 8.93 -35.30 25.62
N PRO A 829 9.06 -36.44 24.91
CA PRO A 829 9.82 -36.51 23.66
C PRO A 829 9.02 -36.10 22.42
N TRP A 830 7.68 -36.07 22.49
CA TRP A 830 6.82 -35.77 21.34
C TRP A 830 6.06 -34.46 21.53
N PHE A 831 6.01 -33.64 20.48
CA PHE A 831 5.15 -32.46 20.38
C PHE A 831 4.31 -32.51 19.11
N GLY A 832 3.03 -32.21 19.25
CA GLY A 832 2.09 -32.07 18.15
C GLY A 832 0.66 -31.84 18.65
N LYS A 833 -0.23 -31.35 17.78
CA LYS A 833 -1.63 -31.04 18.14
C LYS A 833 -1.72 -30.12 19.39
N ASP A 834 -0.81 -29.14 19.48
CA ASP A 834 -0.60 -28.22 20.61
C ASP A 834 -0.47 -28.87 22.00
N ARG A 835 0.13 -30.08 22.06
CA ARG A 835 0.57 -30.72 23.31
C ARG A 835 1.97 -31.31 23.22
N TRP A 836 2.63 -31.40 24.37
CA TRP A 836 3.72 -32.33 24.65
C TRP A 836 3.14 -33.61 25.28
N SER A 837 3.60 -34.79 24.85
CA SER A 837 3.20 -36.10 25.42
C SER A 837 4.29 -37.17 25.19
N GLY A 838 4.10 -38.38 25.73
CA GLY A 838 5.02 -39.52 25.52
C GLY A 838 5.13 -39.96 24.05
N SER A 839 4.00 -39.95 23.33
CA SER A 839 3.93 -40.16 21.88
C SER A 839 2.70 -39.43 21.29
N GLU A 840 2.39 -39.65 20.01
CA GLU A 840 1.21 -39.06 19.35
C GLU A 840 -0.11 -39.61 19.89
N GLU A 841 -0.15 -40.91 20.20
CA GLU A 841 -1.32 -41.59 20.75
C GLU A 841 -1.38 -41.43 22.27
N LEU A 842 -2.59 -41.51 22.85
CA LEU A 842 -2.81 -41.51 24.29
C LEU A 842 -3.82 -42.61 24.65
N PRO A 843 -3.61 -43.39 25.71
CA PRO A 843 -2.46 -43.34 26.62
C PRO A 843 -1.18 -43.91 25.97
N ASP A 844 -0.04 -43.26 26.25
CA ASP A 844 1.28 -43.75 25.82
C ASP A 844 1.72 -44.98 26.64
N LYS A 845 2.48 -45.89 26.03
CA LYS A 845 2.95 -47.14 26.67
C LYS A 845 3.92 -46.92 27.85
N SER A 846 4.55 -45.76 27.94
CA SER A 846 5.54 -45.42 28.97
C SER A 846 5.08 -44.29 29.91
N THR A 847 4.28 -43.33 29.42
CA THR A 847 3.81 -42.18 30.21
C THR A 847 2.32 -42.22 30.56
N GLY A 848 1.56 -43.18 30.01
CA GLY A 848 0.10 -43.21 30.17
C GLY A 848 -0.55 -41.95 29.60
N TRP A 849 -1.46 -41.34 30.36
CA TRP A 849 -2.15 -40.11 29.96
C TRP A 849 -1.32 -38.82 30.07
N THR A 850 -0.07 -38.88 30.54
CA THR A 850 0.75 -37.68 30.80
C THR A 850 0.87 -36.77 29.57
N LEU A 851 0.34 -35.55 29.68
CA LEU A 851 0.41 -34.53 28.64
C LEU A 851 0.46 -33.12 29.22
N LEU A 852 1.07 -32.19 28.48
CA LEU A 852 1.06 -30.75 28.77
C LEU A 852 0.67 -29.98 27.50
N ASN A 853 -0.34 -29.11 27.61
CA ASN A 853 -0.84 -28.27 26.50
C ASN A 853 -0.64 -26.78 26.83
N ARG A 854 -1.20 -25.84 26.06
CA ARG A 854 -1.06 -24.40 26.38
C ARG A 854 -1.51 -24.03 27.80
N ASN A 855 -2.67 -24.52 28.23
CA ASN A 855 -3.39 -24.03 29.41
C ASN A 855 -3.24 -24.93 30.66
N GLY A 856 -2.81 -26.18 30.50
CA GLY A 856 -2.66 -27.13 31.60
C GLY A 856 -2.13 -28.47 31.13
N GLY A 857 -2.78 -29.57 31.51
CA GLY A 857 -2.33 -30.92 31.17
C GLY A 857 -3.18 -32.03 31.76
N HIS A 858 -2.58 -33.21 31.87
CA HIS A 858 -3.09 -34.37 32.59
C HIS A 858 -1.87 -35.12 33.17
N PRO A 859 -1.90 -35.59 34.44
CA PRO A 859 -0.89 -36.51 34.96
C PRO A 859 -1.04 -37.90 34.32
N GLY A 860 -0.19 -38.87 34.67
CA GLY A 860 -0.33 -40.24 34.16
C GLY A 860 0.30 -41.27 35.08
N VAL A 861 1.25 -42.05 34.54
CA VAL A 861 2.06 -42.97 35.35
C VAL A 861 2.94 -42.20 36.35
N GLU A 862 3.36 -41.00 35.95
CA GLU A 862 4.16 -40.04 36.70
C GLU A 862 3.46 -38.66 36.71
N ALA A 863 3.93 -37.76 37.56
CA ALA A 863 3.46 -36.38 37.61
C ALA A 863 3.83 -35.62 36.32
N ALA A 864 2.93 -34.78 35.83
CA ALA A 864 3.20 -33.84 34.75
C ALA A 864 3.96 -32.62 35.30
N ILE A 865 5.07 -32.23 34.68
CA ILE A 865 5.95 -31.15 35.18
C ILE A 865 6.17 -30.09 34.10
N ARG A 866 5.74 -28.86 34.36
CA ARG A 866 6.31 -27.68 33.65
C ARG A 866 7.53 -27.20 34.43
N ARG A 867 8.64 -26.98 33.76
CA ARG A 867 9.87 -26.43 34.37
C ARG A 867 10.18 -25.07 33.76
N TRP A 868 10.34 -24.04 34.58
CA TRP A 868 10.90 -22.75 34.19
C TRP A 868 12.36 -22.66 34.64
N ASN A 869 13.26 -22.22 33.77
CA ASN A 869 14.68 -22.11 34.08
C ASN A 869 15.12 -20.65 34.18
N ALA A 870 15.76 -20.30 35.30
CA ALA A 870 16.40 -19.00 35.51
C ALA A 870 17.69 -18.91 34.68
N SER A 871 17.93 -17.74 34.07
CA SER A 871 19.15 -17.44 33.30
C SER A 871 19.97 -16.29 33.88
N GLU A 872 19.41 -15.59 34.86
CA GLU A 872 19.93 -14.39 35.52
C GLU A 872 19.63 -14.52 37.02
N ALA A 873 20.44 -13.90 37.88
CA ALA A 873 20.21 -13.93 39.33
C ALA A 873 19.21 -12.84 39.76
N GLY A 874 18.34 -13.15 40.72
CA GLY A 874 17.47 -12.16 41.36
C GLY A 874 16.17 -12.71 41.92
N ARG A 875 15.34 -11.82 42.46
CA ARG A 875 14.04 -12.15 43.06
C ARG A 875 12.98 -12.33 41.98
N VAL A 876 12.26 -13.45 42.03
CA VAL A 876 11.10 -13.71 41.17
C VAL A 876 9.84 -13.96 42.00
N ARG A 877 8.72 -13.45 41.50
CA ARG A 877 7.37 -13.75 41.97
C ARG A 877 6.68 -14.66 40.96
N VAL A 878 6.41 -15.88 41.40
CA VAL A 878 5.62 -16.89 40.69
C VAL A 878 4.16 -16.72 41.09
N SER A 879 3.25 -16.77 40.11
CA SER A 879 1.81 -16.68 40.35
C SER A 879 1.00 -17.48 39.33
N GLY A 880 -0.09 -18.12 39.75
CA GLY A 880 -1.02 -18.80 38.85
C GLY A 880 -2.04 -19.62 39.61
N ARG A 881 -3.14 -19.96 38.95
CA ARG A 881 -4.22 -20.76 39.52
C ARG A 881 -4.22 -22.15 38.89
N VAL A 882 -4.28 -23.19 39.71
CA VAL A 882 -4.50 -24.57 39.27
C VAL A 882 -5.98 -24.92 39.48
N GLU A 883 -6.64 -25.45 38.46
CA GLU A 883 -8.04 -25.87 38.54
C GLU A 883 -8.25 -27.25 37.92
N LEU A 884 -9.17 -28.01 38.51
CA LEU A 884 -9.61 -29.33 38.08
C LEU A 884 -11.12 -29.27 37.85
N GLY A 885 -11.53 -29.02 36.60
CA GLY A 885 -12.94 -28.77 36.29
C GLY A 885 -13.87 -29.98 36.48
N GLU A 886 -13.32 -31.19 36.37
CA GLU A 886 -14.09 -32.43 36.41
C GLU A 886 -14.48 -32.85 37.82
N LYS A 887 -15.78 -32.80 38.11
CA LYS A 887 -16.38 -33.19 39.41
C LYS A 887 -16.35 -34.68 39.69
N VAL A 888 -15.87 -35.48 38.74
CA VAL A 888 -15.82 -36.96 38.82
C VAL A 888 -14.42 -37.51 39.13
N SER A 889 -13.37 -36.67 39.09
CA SER A 889 -12.02 -37.04 39.56
C SER A 889 -11.96 -37.07 41.08
N ASP A 890 -11.14 -37.97 41.64
CA ASP A 890 -10.85 -38.03 43.08
C ASP A 890 -9.89 -36.93 43.57
N GLY A 891 -9.33 -36.13 42.65
CA GLY A 891 -8.52 -34.94 42.93
C GLY A 891 -7.06 -35.08 42.51
N ILE A 892 -6.39 -33.95 42.27
CA ILE A 892 -4.97 -33.88 41.89
C ILE A 892 -4.10 -33.29 43.02
N ARG A 893 -2.81 -33.62 43.02
CA ARG A 893 -1.79 -33.06 43.90
C ARG A 893 -0.95 -32.05 43.12
N ALA A 894 -0.89 -30.79 43.55
CA ALA A 894 -0.16 -29.73 42.85
C ALA A 894 0.96 -29.16 43.74
N ALA A 895 2.13 -28.87 43.17
CA ALA A 895 3.28 -28.34 43.89
C ALA A 895 4.13 -27.36 43.06
N ILE A 896 4.79 -26.41 43.74
CA ILE A 896 5.88 -25.60 43.20
C ILE A 896 7.17 -26.02 43.93
N ARG A 897 8.14 -26.53 43.18
CA ARG A 897 9.44 -27.00 43.69
C ARG A 897 10.58 -26.22 43.02
N HIS A 898 11.47 -25.69 43.83
CA HIS A 898 12.71 -25.06 43.40
C HIS A 898 13.86 -26.07 43.48
N SER A 899 14.62 -26.20 42.40
CA SER A 899 15.83 -27.02 42.27
C SER A 899 16.74 -27.03 43.50
N ARG A 900 17.21 -25.84 43.92
CA ARG A 900 18.11 -25.62 45.05
C ARG A 900 17.45 -25.44 46.43
N LEU A 901 16.21 -24.93 46.49
CA LEU A 901 15.53 -24.58 47.76
C LEU A 901 14.44 -25.58 48.20
N GLY A 902 14.10 -26.58 47.39
CA GLY A 902 13.09 -27.59 47.71
C GLY A 902 11.66 -27.14 47.42
N VAL A 903 10.68 -27.72 48.10
CA VAL A 903 9.25 -27.42 47.88
C VAL A 903 8.88 -26.08 48.51
N LEU A 904 8.34 -25.16 47.69
CA LEU A 904 7.94 -23.81 48.12
C LEU A 904 6.42 -23.67 48.31
N TRP A 905 5.62 -24.53 47.67
CA TRP A 905 4.17 -24.57 47.78
C TRP A 905 3.65 -25.97 47.42
N VAL A 906 2.60 -26.44 48.11
CA VAL A 906 1.93 -27.71 47.84
C VAL A 906 0.45 -27.62 48.21
N GLN A 907 -0.43 -28.23 47.41
CA GLN A 907 -1.88 -28.20 47.63
C GLN A 907 -2.56 -29.40 46.97
N ASN A 908 -3.52 -30.01 47.67
CA ASN A 908 -4.46 -30.97 47.07
C ASN A 908 -5.66 -30.22 46.50
N VAL A 909 -6.08 -30.54 45.27
CA VAL A 909 -7.17 -29.88 44.55
C VAL A 909 -8.25 -30.93 44.22
N PRO A 910 -9.44 -30.87 44.84
CA PRO A 910 -10.52 -31.85 44.60
C PRO A 910 -11.20 -31.64 43.25
N GLY A 911 -11.90 -32.67 42.76
CA GLY A 911 -12.71 -32.60 41.53
C GLY A 911 -13.74 -31.46 41.55
N GLY A 912 -13.74 -30.62 40.52
CA GLY A 912 -14.52 -29.38 40.45
C GLY A 912 -13.97 -28.21 41.26
N GLY A 913 -12.74 -28.30 41.77
CA GLY A 913 -12.08 -27.30 42.60
C GLY A 913 -10.90 -26.59 41.94
N GLY A 914 -10.24 -25.70 42.69
CA GLY A 914 -9.05 -24.99 42.26
C GLY A 914 -8.37 -24.24 43.40
N ALA A 915 -7.10 -23.87 43.20
CA ALA A 915 -6.27 -23.18 44.19
C ALA A 915 -5.35 -22.15 43.54
N ASP A 916 -5.16 -21.02 44.23
CA ASP A 916 -4.22 -19.97 43.82
C ASP A 916 -2.83 -20.25 44.41
N ALA A 917 -1.82 -20.38 43.55
CA ALA A 917 -0.43 -20.57 43.92
C ALA A 917 0.33 -19.26 43.70
N VAL A 918 0.87 -18.69 44.77
CA VAL A 918 1.70 -17.47 44.74
C VAL A 918 2.91 -17.67 45.63
N VAL A 919 4.10 -17.52 45.05
CA VAL A 919 5.40 -17.78 45.71
C VAL A 919 6.37 -16.67 45.32
N GLU A 920 7.19 -16.22 46.27
CA GLU A 920 8.34 -15.35 45.99
C GLU A 920 9.62 -16.04 46.43
N THR A 921 10.66 -15.99 45.60
CA THR A 921 11.95 -16.65 45.84
C THR A 921 13.08 -15.89 45.13
N GLU A 922 14.29 -15.99 45.65
CA GLU A 922 15.50 -15.66 44.89
C GLU A 922 15.83 -16.85 43.95
N VAL A 923 16.44 -16.58 42.80
CA VAL A 923 16.99 -17.59 41.87
C VAL A 923 18.39 -17.18 41.40
N GLU A 924 19.18 -18.16 40.97
CA GLU A 924 20.49 -18.01 40.31
C GLU A 924 20.46 -18.61 38.89
N PRO A 925 21.40 -18.24 37.99
CA PRO A 925 21.46 -18.82 36.65
C PRO A 925 21.62 -20.35 36.70
N GLY A 926 20.68 -21.07 36.06
CA GLY A 926 20.60 -22.53 36.10
C GLY A 926 19.67 -23.10 37.17
N ASP A 927 19.11 -22.28 38.08
CA ASP A 927 18.03 -22.74 38.94
C ASP A 927 16.76 -23.03 38.11
N ALA A 928 16.07 -24.10 38.47
CA ALA A 928 14.78 -24.49 37.90
C ALA A 928 13.64 -24.35 38.94
N ILE A 929 12.47 -23.90 38.47
CA ILE A 929 11.20 -23.92 39.20
C ILE A 929 10.25 -24.89 38.48
N ASP A 930 9.95 -26.00 39.14
CA ASP A 930 9.06 -27.05 38.70
C ASP A 930 7.63 -26.80 39.22
N PHE A 931 6.67 -26.79 38.30
CA PHE A 931 5.24 -26.85 38.56
C PHE A 931 4.80 -28.29 38.32
N VAL A 932 4.68 -29.04 39.42
CA VAL A 932 4.42 -30.48 39.43
C VAL A 932 2.94 -30.70 39.69
N VAL A 933 2.26 -31.43 38.80
CA VAL A 933 0.90 -31.92 39.03
C VAL A 933 0.91 -33.43 38.93
N ASP A 934 0.58 -34.08 40.02
CA ASP A 934 0.39 -35.53 40.09
C ASP A 934 -1.09 -35.88 40.29
N ARG A 935 -1.43 -37.12 39.98
CA ARG A 935 -2.75 -37.70 40.17
C ARG A 935 -3.12 -37.89 41.64
N GLY A 936 -4.37 -38.26 41.87
CA GLY A 936 -4.92 -38.61 43.18
C GLY A 936 -4.59 -40.04 43.60
N THR A 937 -5.62 -40.81 43.92
CA THR A 937 -5.55 -42.26 44.12
C THR A 937 -5.83 -43.04 42.83
N THR A 938 -6.54 -42.44 41.87
CA THR A 938 -6.67 -42.95 40.49
C THR A 938 -6.13 -41.93 39.47
N ASP A 939 -6.16 -42.24 38.18
CA ASP A 939 -5.86 -41.33 37.06
C ASP A 939 -7.10 -40.97 36.22
N ASN A 940 -8.31 -41.07 36.81
CA ASN A 940 -9.56 -40.86 36.09
C ASN A 940 -10.01 -39.38 36.09
N SER A 941 -10.02 -38.77 34.91
CA SER A 941 -10.51 -37.40 34.67
C SER A 941 -9.68 -36.27 35.32
N ASP A 942 -8.39 -36.51 35.55
CA ASP A 942 -7.43 -35.57 36.15
C ASP A 942 -6.96 -34.45 35.19
N GLY A 943 -7.82 -34.05 34.25
CA GLY A 943 -7.55 -32.98 33.30
C GLY A 943 -7.55 -31.62 33.99
N PHE A 944 -6.37 -31.01 34.12
CA PHE A 944 -6.17 -29.77 34.87
C PHE A 944 -5.87 -28.57 33.97
N SER A 945 -6.21 -27.37 34.44
CA SER A 945 -5.65 -26.10 33.97
C SER A 945 -4.61 -25.61 34.98
N TRP A 946 -3.44 -25.16 34.51
CA TRP A 946 -2.48 -24.38 35.30
C TRP A 946 -1.53 -23.66 34.34
N ALA A 947 -1.67 -22.34 34.27
CA ALA A 947 -0.85 -21.45 33.45
C ALA A 947 -0.08 -20.46 34.35
N PRO A 948 1.04 -20.89 34.98
CA PRO A 948 1.83 -20.03 35.85
C PRO A 948 2.54 -18.90 35.08
N ARG A 949 2.67 -17.76 35.74
CA ARG A 949 3.36 -16.56 35.29
C ARG A 949 4.52 -16.27 36.23
N VAL A 950 5.67 -15.94 35.67
CA VAL A 950 6.87 -15.53 36.42
C VAL A 950 7.08 -14.04 36.19
N THR A 951 7.14 -13.29 37.27
CA THR A 951 7.36 -11.84 37.28
C THR A 951 8.63 -11.51 38.08
N ASP A 952 9.30 -10.43 37.73
CA ASP A 952 10.38 -9.87 38.52
C ASP A 952 9.82 -9.38 39.87
N GLY A 953 10.40 -9.87 40.98
CA GLY A 953 9.90 -9.63 42.33
C GLY A 953 10.16 -8.22 42.88
N THR A 954 10.84 -7.37 42.13
CA THR A 954 11.17 -5.98 42.52
C THR A 954 10.38 -4.95 41.71
N THR A 955 10.19 -5.23 40.42
CA THR A 955 9.61 -4.31 39.41
C THR A 955 8.21 -4.74 38.94
N GLY A 956 7.83 -6.00 39.15
CA GLY A 956 6.57 -6.58 38.65
C GLY A 956 6.55 -6.85 37.14
N ILE A 957 7.68 -6.69 36.44
CA ILE A 957 7.79 -6.95 35.00
C ILE A 957 7.58 -8.45 34.72
N LEU A 958 6.82 -8.78 33.68
CA LEU A 958 6.60 -10.16 33.25
C LEU A 958 7.88 -10.74 32.64
N LEU A 959 8.42 -11.80 33.24
CA LEU A 959 9.64 -12.49 32.78
C LEU A 959 9.33 -13.75 31.97
N ALA A 960 8.18 -14.40 32.24
CA ALA A 960 7.66 -15.54 31.49
C ALA A 960 6.17 -15.78 31.80
N ASP A 961 5.46 -16.41 30.87
CA ASP A 961 4.04 -16.74 30.96
C ASP A 961 3.80 -18.10 30.31
N ALA A 962 3.47 -19.12 31.11
CA ALA A 962 3.42 -20.51 30.65
C ALA A 962 2.33 -20.79 29.60
N ALA A 963 1.38 -19.88 29.39
CA ALA A 963 0.37 -19.99 28.32
C ALA A 963 0.74 -19.17 27.08
N MET A 964 1.38 -18.00 27.22
CA MET A 964 1.89 -17.27 26.05
C MET A 964 3.12 -17.98 25.44
N ASP A 965 4.07 -18.39 26.29
CA ASP A 965 5.36 -18.98 25.91
C ASP A 965 5.26 -20.44 25.43
N PHE A 966 4.06 -21.05 25.48
CA PHE A 966 3.87 -22.44 25.11
C PHE A 966 4.03 -22.65 23.61
N GLY A 967 4.95 -23.55 23.26
CA GLY A 967 5.25 -23.96 21.89
C GLY A 967 5.99 -25.30 21.84
N GLY A 968 6.26 -25.74 20.62
CA GLY A 968 6.97 -26.97 20.32
C GLY A 968 8.50 -26.86 20.44
N PRO A 969 9.24 -27.81 19.85
CA PRO A 969 10.69 -27.85 19.96
C PRO A 969 11.35 -26.54 19.52
N GLY A 970 12.43 -26.17 20.23
CA GLY A 970 13.32 -25.09 19.80
C GLY A 970 14.00 -25.41 18.46
N LEU A 971 14.83 -24.49 17.99
CA LEU A 971 15.77 -24.83 16.92
C LEU A 971 16.92 -25.68 17.48
N SER A 972 17.35 -26.69 16.74
CA SER A 972 18.60 -27.40 17.02
C SER A 972 19.80 -26.45 16.87
N ALA A 973 20.99 -26.84 17.36
CA ALA A 973 22.20 -26.01 17.24
C ALA A 973 22.51 -25.61 15.78
N TRP A 974 22.34 -26.55 14.85
CA TRP A 974 22.54 -26.34 13.41
C TRP A 974 21.45 -25.49 12.77
N GLU A 975 20.19 -25.64 13.20
CA GLU A 975 19.08 -24.79 12.76
C GLU A 975 19.20 -23.37 13.28
N ALA A 976 19.60 -23.19 14.54
CA ALA A 976 19.83 -21.88 15.15
C ALA A 976 21.00 -21.15 14.48
N PHE A 977 22.11 -21.85 14.21
CA PHE A 977 23.20 -21.30 13.41
C PHE A 977 22.73 -20.88 12.00
N THR A 978 21.89 -21.69 11.35
CA THR A 978 21.30 -21.35 10.05
C THR A 978 20.43 -20.09 10.13
N GLN A 979 19.61 -19.97 11.18
CA GLN A 979 18.79 -18.78 11.42
C GLN A 979 19.66 -17.53 11.66
N VAL A 980 20.79 -17.65 12.36
CA VAL A 980 21.72 -16.54 12.60
C VAL A 980 22.26 -15.98 11.28
N LEU A 981 22.60 -16.82 10.29
CA LEU A 981 23.10 -16.35 8.99
C LEU A 981 22.07 -15.47 8.25
N VAL A 982 20.79 -15.88 8.20
CA VAL A 982 19.72 -15.07 7.59
C VAL A 982 19.29 -13.85 8.43
N CYS A 983 19.82 -13.71 9.65
CA CYS A 983 19.67 -12.50 10.48
C CYS A 983 20.82 -11.48 10.29
N THR A 984 21.87 -11.80 9.52
CA THR A 984 23.03 -10.91 9.35
C THR A 984 22.73 -9.72 8.43
N ASN A 985 23.37 -8.57 8.69
CA ASN A 985 23.33 -7.44 7.75
C ASN A 985 23.86 -7.82 6.35
N GLU A 986 24.81 -8.75 6.28
CA GLU A 986 25.34 -9.29 5.02
C GLU A 986 24.26 -10.01 4.20
N PHE A 987 23.27 -10.64 4.84
CA PHE A 987 22.11 -11.23 4.15
C PHE A 987 21.00 -10.20 3.86
N LEU A 988 20.81 -9.20 4.74
CA LEU A 988 19.70 -8.24 4.67
C LEU A 988 19.92 -7.05 3.74
N PHE A 989 21.14 -6.89 3.20
CA PHE A 989 21.52 -5.81 2.29
C PHE A 989 22.08 -6.37 0.97
N ALA A 990 21.94 -5.59 -0.11
CA ALA A 990 22.39 -5.97 -1.45
C ALA A 990 23.88 -5.69 -1.73
N ASP A 991 24.60 -5.16 -0.74
CA ASP A 991 25.96 -4.60 -0.82
C ASP A 991 26.85 -5.14 0.30
#